data_AF-A0A0V1KB81-F1
#
_entry.id   AF-A0A0V1KB81-F1
#
_cell.length_a   1.000
_cell.length_b   1.000
_cell.length_c   1.000
_cell.angle_alpha   90.00
_cell.angle_beta   90.00
_cell.angle_gamma   90.00
#
_symmetry.space_group_name_H-M   'P 1'
#
loop_
_entity.id
_entity.type
_entity.pdbx_description
1 polymer ?
#
loop_
_entity_poly.entity_id
_entity_poly.type
_entity_poly.pdbx_seq_one_letter_code
_entity_poly.pdbx_strand_id
1 'polypeptide(L)'
;MCKLVPYILKLQNVKIELAVVQQTVYKAPGQANGKIIEATSAAAWQDGAQALSNNNGHSFAKTLEHVVGNDNNVKFLAYNNAPPGVPSIKTKSNSKGVIILATNADSAAWIVHTVPGFPTAKTAYSWPVAENARGHLLICLTISETQINAIAASLLLVQPIIHYNDIPKTETAALPYFNKLAEGKIPTLPPFTSRLTIRTQDGASPVTVHIYSKSESSKYEIYKKVIVRVLKKTIKVWSKRDNRLKGDCRGSQRHIRLIKIYKAPGQANGKIIEATAAAAWQNGAQPLSNNAQHSFATALQHVVADNNNVKFLAYNNAPPGVPSIKTKSNSKGVIILATNADSAAWIVHTVPGFPAAKTGYSWPVAENARGHLLICLTISESQINAIAASLLLVQPIIHYNDIPKTETAALPYFNKLAEGKIPTLPPFTSRLTIRTQSVATPVTVHIYSKSESSKYEIYKKVIVRVLKKTIKVWSKRDKILKGDCRGLQRHIRLIKSPAVVVDHNTNLEADITNWAVSDPGNIFCHIDKPYLATAAGAWQNGAQALSSDNGHSFAKTLEHVVGNNNNVKFLAYNNAPPGVPSIKTKSNSKGIIILSTNADSAAWIVHTVPGFPTAKTAYSWPVAENARGHLLICLTISETQINAIAASLLLVQPMVHYNDIPEAETAGMPYFNKLAEGKIPTLPPFTSRRSIRTENAAGPVAVHIYSKSESSKYEVYKKVIVRVLKKTIKVWSKRDNILKGDCRGSQRHIRLIKSPAVIRDHNTNLEADITNWAVSDPGNIFCHIDKPYFKNQTREPAMAVCIENNDIFARFNEIAAQLENCPQ
;
A
#
# COMPACT_ATOMS: atom_id res chain seq x y z
N MET A 1 37.28 -15.70 37.67
CA MET A 1 36.32 -15.78 38.79
C MET A 1 36.00 -14.38 39.28
N CYS A 2 34.74 -14.09 39.61
CA CYS A 2 34.39 -12.88 40.38
C CYS A 2 35.25 -12.84 41.65
N LYS A 3 36.06 -11.81 41.81
CA LYS A 3 36.88 -11.59 43.01
C LYS A 3 36.34 -10.36 43.74
N LEU A 4 36.27 -10.42 45.08
CA LEU A 4 36.43 -9.23 45.91
C LEU A 4 37.86 -8.75 45.65
N VAL A 5 38.04 -7.52 45.20
CA VAL A 5 39.38 -7.01 44.86
C VAL A 5 39.92 -6.32 46.11
N PRO A 6 40.83 -6.93 46.88
CA PRO A 6 41.56 -6.20 47.91
C PRO A 6 42.47 -5.20 47.20
N TYR A 7 42.21 -3.90 47.36
CA TYR A 7 43.08 -2.85 46.87
C TYR A 7 44.30 -2.76 47.80
N ILE A 8 45.36 -3.54 47.53
CA ILE A 8 46.64 -3.33 48.20
C ILE A 8 47.36 -2.18 47.48
N LEU A 9 47.23 -0.98 48.01
CA LEU A 9 48.12 0.14 47.71
C LEU A 9 49.52 -0.19 48.26
N LYS A 10 50.44 -0.66 47.40
CA LYS A 10 51.87 -0.28 47.34
C LYS A 10 52.67 -1.12 46.34
N LEU A 11 53.28 -0.40 45.40
CA LEU A 11 54.54 -0.62 44.64
C LEU A 11 55.12 -2.04 44.48
N GLN A 12 55.55 -2.31 43.24
CA GLN A 12 56.50 -3.32 42.71
C GLN A 12 55.91 -4.56 42.02
N ASN A 13 56.07 -4.59 40.68
CA ASN A 13 56.17 -5.76 39.78
C ASN A 13 55.40 -7.03 40.15
N VAL A 14 54.08 -7.01 40.05
CA VAL A 14 53.26 -8.22 39.98
C VAL A 14 52.34 -8.14 38.76
N LYS A 15 52.36 -9.20 37.93
CA LYS A 15 51.42 -9.42 36.83
C LYS A 15 50.00 -9.05 37.27
N ILE A 16 49.36 -8.15 36.53
CA ILE A 16 47.94 -7.85 36.67
C ILE A 16 47.18 -9.16 36.37
N GLU A 17 46.78 -9.92 37.40
CA GLU A 17 45.79 -10.96 37.23
C GLU A 17 44.48 -10.26 36.83
N LEU A 18 44.02 -10.52 35.59
CA LEU A 18 42.74 -10.06 35.08
C LEU A 18 41.61 -10.45 36.06
N ALA A 19 41.16 -9.50 36.88
CA ALA A 19 39.99 -9.67 37.71
C ALA A 19 38.77 -9.82 36.78
N VAL A 20 38.02 -10.92 36.94
CA VAL A 20 36.84 -11.17 36.09
C VAL A 20 35.70 -10.29 36.57
N VAL A 21 35.36 -9.28 35.77
CA VAL A 21 34.40 -8.20 36.07
C VAL A 21 32.95 -8.68 36.14
N GLN A 22 32.60 -9.64 35.28
CA GLN A 22 31.30 -10.33 35.27
C GLN A 22 31.53 -11.77 34.80
N GLN A 23 30.83 -12.69 35.46
CA GLN A 23 30.75 -14.10 35.05
C GLN A 23 29.30 -14.57 34.98
N THR A 24 28.95 -15.30 33.93
CA THR A 24 27.63 -15.94 33.77
C THR A 24 27.79 -17.45 33.59
N VAL A 25 27.08 -18.22 34.40
CA VAL A 25 27.10 -19.68 34.37
C VAL A 25 25.69 -20.18 34.06
N TYR A 26 25.57 -21.02 33.03
CA TYR A 26 24.35 -21.75 32.72
C TYR A 26 24.59 -23.25 32.88
N LYS A 27 23.90 -23.87 33.82
CA LYS A 27 23.92 -25.31 34.04
C LYS A 27 22.68 -25.93 33.41
N ALA A 28 22.87 -26.83 32.45
CA ALA A 28 21.78 -27.47 31.73
C ALA A 28 21.11 -28.58 32.59
N PRO A 29 19.83 -28.92 32.31
CA PRO A 29 19.16 -30.05 32.95
C PRO A 29 19.96 -31.35 32.77
N GLY A 30 20.13 -32.13 33.84
CA GLY A 30 20.81 -33.43 33.81
C GLY A 30 22.34 -33.36 33.68
N GLN A 31 22.93 -32.17 33.60
CA GLN A 31 24.39 -31.99 33.53
C GLN A 31 24.94 -31.57 34.90
N ALA A 32 25.98 -32.22 35.38
CA ALA A 32 26.64 -31.82 36.63
C ALA A 32 27.55 -30.58 36.45
N ASN A 33 28.03 -30.36 35.22
CA ASN A 33 28.92 -29.25 34.86
C ASN A 33 28.12 -28.07 34.29
N GLY A 34 28.55 -26.85 34.59
CA GLY A 34 27.99 -25.62 34.01
C GLY A 34 28.76 -25.19 32.75
N LYS A 35 28.09 -24.47 31.84
CA LYS A 35 28.75 -23.67 30.79
C LYS A 35 29.00 -22.26 31.31
N ILE A 36 30.14 -21.67 30.99
CA ILE A 36 30.61 -20.39 31.54
C ILE A 36 30.94 -19.40 30.42
N ILE A 37 30.58 -18.13 30.62
CA ILE A 37 31.05 -17.00 29.83
C ILE A 37 31.50 -15.86 30.77
N GLU A 38 32.62 -15.21 30.42
CA GLU A 38 33.21 -14.09 31.17
C GLU A 38 33.18 -12.83 30.31
N ALA A 39 32.96 -11.66 30.92
CA ALA A 39 32.75 -10.42 30.16
C ALA A 39 33.95 -9.93 29.34
N THR A 40 35.15 -10.43 29.62
CA THR A 40 36.38 -10.13 28.85
C THR A 40 36.54 -11.02 27.61
N SER A 41 35.67 -12.02 27.42
CA SER A 41 35.71 -12.99 26.32
C SER A 41 34.60 -12.70 25.31
N ALA A 42 34.99 -12.34 24.08
CA ALA A 42 34.07 -12.29 22.94
C ALA A 42 33.75 -13.70 22.35
N ALA A 43 34.21 -14.77 23.00
CA ALA A 43 34.15 -16.14 22.50
C ALA A 43 32.94 -16.94 23.00
N ALA A 44 32.75 -18.12 22.42
CA ALA A 44 31.68 -19.07 22.74
C ALA A 44 31.66 -19.52 24.22
N TRP A 45 30.51 -20.03 24.67
CA TRP A 45 30.35 -20.68 25.97
C TRP A 45 31.42 -21.76 26.19
N GLN A 46 32.16 -21.67 27.28
CA GLN A 46 33.19 -22.63 27.68
C GLN A 46 32.62 -23.66 28.64
N ASP A 47 33.20 -24.86 28.66
CA ASP A 47 32.91 -25.83 29.72
C ASP A 47 33.46 -25.35 31.06
N GLY A 48 32.65 -25.48 32.11
CA GLY A 48 33.10 -25.31 33.47
C GLY A 48 34.10 -26.41 33.82
N ALA A 49 35.20 -26.03 34.48
CA ALA A 49 36.31 -26.93 34.75
C ALA A 49 35.93 -28.12 35.66
N GLN A 50 34.90 -27.99 36.50
CA GLN A 50 34.41 -29.01 37.43
C GLN A 50 32.89 -28.94 37.60
N ALA A 51 32.31 -30.01 38.14
CA ALA A 51 30.88 -30.08 38.49
C ALA A 51 30.51 -29.08 39.59
N LEU A 52 29.29 -28.52 39.53
CA LEU A 52 28.82 -27.56 40.54
C LEU A 52 28.60 -28.17 41.93
N SER A 53 28.57 -29.50 42.04
CA SER A 53 28.53 -30.23 43.31
C SER A 53 29.90 -30.35 43.99
N ASN A 54 30.98 -30.10 43.27
CA ASN A 54 32.34 -30.14 43.82
C ASN A 54 32.67 -28.78 44.44
N ASN A 55 33.12 -28.73 45.69
CA ASN A 55 33.56 -27.46 46.29
C ASN A 55 34.81 -26.88 45.58
N ASN A 56 35.64 -27.73 44.97
CA ASN A 56 36.91 -27.34 44.37
C ASN A 56 36.82 -27.22 42.85
N GLY A 57 37.43 -26.16 42.30
CA GLY A 57 37.70 -26.05 40.87
C GLY A 57 36.58 -25.48 40.00
N HIS A 58 35.44 -25.06 40.55
CA HIS A 58 34.49 -24.21 39.82
C HIS A 58 34.39 -22.80 40.42
N SER A 59 34.11 -21.82 39.56
CA SER A 59 34.20 -20.39 39.88
C SER A 59 33.27 -19.91 40.98
N PHE A 60 32.13 -20.59 41.15
CA PHE A 60 31.06 -20.15 42.05
C PHE A 60 31.23 -20.60 43.51
N ALA A 61 31.77 -21.80 43.75
CA ALA A 61 32.13 -22.23 45.10
C ALA A 61 33.21 -21.30 45.66
N LYS A 62 34.18 -20.90 44.82
CA LYS A 62 35.21 -19.94 45.20
C LYS A 62 34.63 -18.55 45.53
N THR A 63 33.71 -18.03 44.72
CA THR A 63 33.07 -16.72 45.04
C THR A 63 32.23 -16.78 46.32
N LEU A 64 31.67 -17.95 46.66
CA LEU A 64 30.90 -18.15 47.89
C LEU A 64 31.72 -18.61 49.09
N GLU A 65 33.04 -18.80 48.97
CA GLU A 65 33.90 -19.36 50.02
C GLU A 65 33.71 -18.64 51.37
N HIS A 66 33.57 -17.32 51.35
CA HIS A 66 33.36 -16.49 52.54
C HIS A 66 31.88 -16.32 52.96
N VAL A 67 30.95 -16.83 52.15
CA VAL A 67 29.52 -16.97 52.47
C VAL A 67 29.25 -18.29 53.21
N VAL A 68 30.03 -19.33 52.88
CA VAL A 68 29.97 -20.68 53.48
C VAL A 68 30.92 -20.83 54.67
N GLY A 69 32.06 -20.12 54.67
CA GLY A 69 33.03 -20.07 55.75
C GLY A 69 32.93 -18.81 56.62
N ASN A 70 33.71 -18.79 57.71
CA ASN A 70 33.85 -17.60 58.56
C ASN A 70 35.02 -16.74 58.07
N ASP A 71 34.74 -15.49 57.75
CA ASP A 71 35.72 -14.46 57.46
C ASP A 71 35.37 -13.19 58.25
N ASN A 72 36.36 -12.60 58.90
CA ASN A 72 36.15 -11.41 59.72
C ASN A 72 35.84 -10.16 58.86
N ASN A 73 36.40 -10.11 57.65
CA ASN A 73 36.37 -8.95 56.77
C ASN A 73 35.33 -9.06 55.65
N VAL A 74 34.60 -10.18 55.55
CA VAL A 74 33.54 -10.35 54.55
C VAL A 74 32.19 -10.50 55.24
N LYS A 75 31.24 -9.67 54.83
CA LYS A 75 29.85 -9.68 55.30
C LYS A 75 28.92 -9.83 54.10
N PHE A 76 27.74 -10.38 54.30
CA PHE A 76 26.81 -10.61 53.21
C PHE A 76 25.35 -10.59 53.65
N LEU A 77 24.49 -10.31 52.67
CA LEU A 77 23.05 -10.43 52.76
C LEU A 77 22.60 -11.46 51.72
N ALA A 78 21.96 -12.53 52.18
CA ALA A 78 21.43 -13.59 51.34
C ALA A 78 19.90 -13.52 51.27
N TYR A 79 19.37 -13.59 50.05
CA TYR A 79 17.94 -13.53 49.79
C TYR A 79 17.49 -14.65 48.87
N ASN A 80 16.37 -15.30 49.19
CA ASN A 80 15.86 -16.41 48.41
C ASN A 80 14.38 -16.61 48.71
N ASN A 81 13.56 -16.89 47.69
CA ASN A 81 12.15 -17.20 47.88
C ASN A 81 11.87 -18.66 48.28
N ALA A 82 12.89 -19.52 48.24
CA ALA A 82 12.89 -20.87 48.78
C ALA A 82 14.22 -21.07 49.51
N PRO A 83 14.40 -20.43 50.70
CA PRO A 83 15.66 -20.50 51.43
C PRO A 83 15.94 -21.94 51.92
N PRO A 84 17.21 -22.33 52.07
CA PRO A 84 17.57 -23.64 52.60
C PRO A 84 16.97 -23.87 53.99
N GLY A 85 16.47 -25.09 54.24
CA GLY A 85 15.96 -25.50 55.55
C GLY A 85 14.56 -24.99 55.92
N VAL A 86 13.87 -24.24 55.05
CA VAL A 86 12.51 -23.74 55.35
C VAL A 86 11.47 -24.22 54.32
N PRO A 87 10.64 -25.23 54.66
CA PRO A 87 9.61 -25.74 53.76
C PRO A 87 8.45 -24.76 53.56
N SER A 88 7.89 -24.73 52.34
CA SER A 88 6.52 -24.25 52.07
C SER A 88 6.19 -22.77 52.35
N ILE A 89 7.18 -21.87 52.38
CA ILE A 89 6.89 -20.42 52.49
C ILE A 89 6.27 -19.88 51.20
N LYS A 90 5.13 -19.20 51.32
CA LYS A 90 4.53 -18.43 50.21
C LYS A 90 5.16 -17.05 50.14
N THR A 91 5.86 -16.77 49.05
CA THR A 91 6.49 -15.47 48.80
C THR A 91 5.81 -14.73 47.65
N LYS A 92 6.00 -13.41 47.60
CA LYS A 92 5.55 -12.54 46.50
C LYS A 92 6.63 -12.30 45.45
N SER A 93 7.80 -12.90 45.66
CA SER A 93 9.01 -12.75 44.85
C SER A 93 9.56 -14.09 44.41
N ASN A 94 10.18 -14.13 43.23
CA ASN A 94 10.98 -15.26 42.75
C ASN A 94 12.50 -14.99 42.79
N SER A 95 12.89 -13.80 43.25
CA SER A 95 14.28 -13.35 43.27
C SER A 95 15.12 -14.14 44.27
N LYS A 96 16.34 -14.50 43.87
CA LYS A 96 17.34 -15.17 44.71
C LYS A 96 18.73 -14.62 44.43
N GLY A 97 19.58 -14.57 45.44
CA GLY A 97 20.92 -14.03 45.30
C GLY A 97 21.61 -13.73 46.62
N VAL A 98 22.81 -13.17 46.50
CA VAL A 98 23.66 -12.78 47.62
C VAL A 98 24.32 -11.44 47.28
N ILE A 99 24.32 -10.51 48.21
CA ILE A 99 25.17 -9.32 48.18
C ILE A 99 26.30 -9.58 49.17
N ILE A 100 27.54 -9.55 48.70
CA ILE A 100 28.75 -9.76 49.49
C ILE A 100 29.52 -8.45 49.52
N LEU A 101 30.03 -8.08 50.69
CA LEU A 101 30.74 -6.85 50.97
C LEU A 101 32.06 -7.19 51.67
N ALA A 102 33.16 -6.58 51.23
CA ALA A 102 34.39 -6.52 52.02
C ALA A 102 34.34 -5.29 52.95
N THR A 103 34.61 -5.43 54.24
CA THR A 103 34.56 -4.32 55.21
C THR A 103 35.87 -3.53 55.29
N ASN A 104 36.87 -3.90 54.49
CA ASN A 104 38.21 -3.30 54.50
C ASN A 104 38.62 -2.71 53.15
N ALA A 105 37.74 -2.71 52.16
CA ALA A 105 37.98 -2.16 50.83
C ALA A 105 36.63 -1.83 50.17
N ASP A 106 36.56 -0.75 49.37
CA ASP A 106 35.37 -0.41 48.55
C ASP A 106 35.15 -1.46 47.44
N SER A 107 34.75 -2.67 47.82
CA SER A 107 34.57 -3.80 46.91
C SER A 107 33.46 -4.70 47.41
N ALA A 108 32.51 -4.95 46.51
CA ALA A 108 31.38 -5.81 46.75
C ALA A 108 31.13 -6.73 45.54
N ALA A 109 30.40 -7.80 45.78
CA ALA A 109 29.92 -8.69 44.73
C ALA A 109 28.41 -8.86 44.84
N TRP A 110 27.73 -8.81 43.70
CA TRP A 110 26.31 -9.14 43.62
C TRP A 110 26.10 -10.37 42.77
N ILE A 111 25.47 -11.36 43.40
CA ILE A 111 25.16 -12.65 42.81
C ILE A 111 23.65 -12.76 42.65
N VAL A 112 23.21 -13.13 41.45
CA VAL A 112 21.80 -13.44 41.15
C VAL A 112 21.72 -14.86 40.60
N HIS A 113 20.82 -15.68 41.16
CA HIS A 113 20.68 -17.07 40.73
C HIS A 113 19.23 -17.54 40.70
N THR A 114 19.04 -18.74 40.16
CA THR A 114 17.73 -19.42 40.05
C THR A 114 17.59 -20.63 40.97
N VAL A 115 18.66 -21.03 41.66
CA VAL A 115 18.76 -22.25 42.48
C VAL A 115 17.95 -22.13 43.79
N PRO A 116 16.90 -22.93 44.02
CA PRO A 116 16.22 -23.00 45.32
C PRO A 116 17.08 -23.72 46.37
N GLY A 117 16.90 -23.40 47.65
CA GLY A 117 17.65 -24.02 48.75
C GLY A 117 19.14 -23.66 48.78
N PHE A 118 19.53 -22.53 48.18
CA PHE A 118 20.93 -22.15 47.99
C PHE A 118 21.14 -20.63 48.10
N PRO A 119 22.31 -20.15 48.56
CA PRO A 119 23.29 -20.91 49.33
C PRO A 119 22.81 -21.13 50.77
N THR A 120 23.37 -22.12 51.45
CA THR A 120 23.20 -22.25 52.90
C THR A 120 24.27 -21.40 53.58
N ALA A 121 23.83 -20.34 54.27
CA ALA A 121 24.72 -19.39 54.92
C ALA A 121 25.49 -20.06 56.08
N LYS A 122 26.80 -19.79 56.17
CA LYS A 122 27.69 -20.25 57.27
C LYS A 122 27.74 -21.76 57.50
N THR A 123 27.50 -22.54 56.45
CA THR A 123 27.70 -23.99 56.43
C THR A 123 28.58 -24.35 55.24
N ALA A 124 29.30 -25.48 55.31
CA ALA A 124 30.12 -25.97 54.20
C ALA A 124 29.35 -25.95 52.87
N TYR A 125 30.07 -25.64 51.78
CA TYR A 125 29.49 -25.53 50.44
C TYR A 125 28.69 -26.79 50.11
N SER A 126 27.40 -26.60 49.81
CA SER A 126 26.49 -27.68 49.46
C SER A 126 25.63 -27.24 48.28
N TRP A 127 25.69 -28.03 47.22
CA TRP A 127 24.82 -27.88 46.07
C TRP A 127 23.56 -28.74 46.24
N PRO A 128 22.34 -28.20 46.06
CA PRO A 128 21.11 -28.99 46.13
C PRO A 128 21.07 -30.05 45.02
N VAL A 129 21.36 -31.31 45.36
CA VAL A 129 21.46 -32.41 44.38
C VAL A 129 20.16 -32.62 43.60
N ALA A 130 19.00 -32.37 44.21
CA ALA A 130 17.69 -32.41 43.54
C ALA A 130 17.61 -31.45 42.34
N GLU A 131 18.36 -30.35 42.37
CA GLU A 131 18.42 -29.38 41.29
C GLU A 131 19.36 -29.82 40.15
N ASN A 132 20.03 -30.98 40.25
CA ASN A 132 20.75 -31.59 39.13
C ASN A 132 19.84 -31.90 37.93
N ALA A 133 18.57 -32.23 38.18
CA ALA A 133 17.58 -32.46 37.13
C ALA A 133 17.11 -31.18 36.41
N ARG A 134 17.39 -29.98 36.94
CA ARG A 134 16.84 -28.70 36.45
C ARG A 134 17.92 -27.79 35.88
N GLY A 135 17.51 -26.88 35.00
CA GLY A 135 18.41 -25.89 34.40
C GLY A 135 18.52 -24.65 35.30
N HIS A 136 19.72 -24.12 35.50
CA HIS A 136 19.97 -22.96 36.35
C HIS A 136 20.89 -21.93 35.70
N LEU A 137 20.53 -20.67 35.86
CA LEU A 137 21.36 -19.51 35.55
C LEU A 137 21.88 -18.88 36.84
N LEU A 138 23.17 -18.54 36.84
CA LEU A 138 23.84 -17.78 37.87
C LEU A 138 24.65 -16.65 37.22
N ILE A 139 24.53 -15.44 37.76
CA ILE A 139 25.25 -14.25 37.31
C ILE A 139 25.98 -13.70 38.52
N CYS A 140 27.27 -13.41 38.35
CA CYS A 140 28.05 -12.69 39.34
C CYS A 140 28.62 -11.40 38.73
N LEU A 141 28.53 -10.32 39.52
CA LEU A 141 29.01 -8.99 39.18
C LEU A 141 29.91 -8.48 40.31
N THR A 142 31.14 -8.07 40.00
CA THR A 142 31.98 -7.29 40.92
C THR A 142 31.60 -5.82 40.80
N ILE A 143 31.30 -5.16 41.92
CA ILE A 143 30.73 -3.81 42.01
C ILE A 143 31.40 -3.03 43.16
N SER A 144 31.36 -1.70 43.12
CA SER A 144 31.73 -0.88 44.28
C SER A 144 30.58 -0.86 45.29
N GLU A 145 30.89 -0.56 46.55
CA GLU A 145 29.89 -0.47 47.63
C GLU A 145 28.81 0.57 47.34
N THR A 146 29.20 1.66 46.68
CA THR A 146 28.30 2.73 46.26
C THR A 146 27.15 2.25 45.35
N GLN A 147 27.29 1.11 44.67
CA GLN A 147 26.24 0.53 43.83
C GLN A 147 25.19 -0.25 44.65
N ILE A 148 25.49 -0.66 45.89
CA ILE A 148 24.63 -1.50 46.73
C ILE A 148 23.27 -0.85 46.96
N ASN A 149 23.21 0.46 47.22
CA ASN A 149 21.95 1.15 47.49
C ASN A 149 20.99 1.10 46.29
N ALA A 150 21.51 1.16 45.06
CA ALA A 150 20.70 1.05 43.84
C ALA A 150 20.18 -0.38 43.63
N ILE A 151 20.99 -1.39 43.96
CA ILE A 151 20.56 -2.80 43.96
C ILE A 151 19.47 -3.00 45.02
N ALA A 152 19.69 -2.50 46.23
CA ALA A 152 18.75 -2.60 47.33
C ALA A 152 17.41 -1.94 47.01
N ALA A 153 17.39 -0.78 46.34
CA ALA A 153 16.15 -0.14 45.90
C ALA A 153 15.35 -1.02 44.91
N SER A 154 16.04 -1.79 44.05
CA SER A 154 15.40 -2.75 43.16
C SER A 154 14.86 -3.97 43.91
N LEU A 155 15.65 -4.51 44.85
CA LEU A 155 15.26 -5.64 45.69
C LEU A 155 14.07 -5.30 46.61
N LEU A 156 14.05 -4.10 47.19
CA LEU A 156 12.97 -3.61 48.03
C LEU A 156 11.62 -3.64 47.29
N LEU A 157 11.64 -3.34 45.98
CA LEU A 157 10.43 -3.35 45.16
C LEU A 157 9.90 -4.76 44.88
N VAL A 158 10.80 -5.75 44.70
CA VAL A 158 10.42 -7.15 44.41
C VAL A 158 10.20 -7.99 45.66
N GLN A 159 10.46 -7.46 46.87
CA GLN A 159 10.14 -8.06 48.16
C GLN A 159 10.65 -9.51 48.34
N PRO A 160 11.95 -9.80 48.16
CA PRO A 160 12.49 -11.12 48.44
C PRO A 160 12.55 -11.38 49.94
N ILE A 161 12.61 -12.65 50.34
CA ILE A 161 12.90 -13.00 51.73
C ILE A 161 14.41 -12.90 51.95
N ILE A 162 14.80 -12.09 52.92
CA ILE A 162 16.16 -12.06 53.47
C ILE A 162 16.23 -13.17 54.51
N HIS A 163 17.07 -14.19 54.28
CA HIS A 163 17.23 -15.32 55.20
C HIS A 163 18.54 -15.29 55.96
N TYR A 164 19.47 -14.40 55.57
CA TYR A 164 20.68 -14.11 56.32
C TYR A 164 21.15 -12.68 56.03
N ASN A 165 21.63 -11.99 57.05
CA ASN A 165 22.28 -10.68 56.93
C ASN A 165 23.22 -10.46 58.12
N ASP A 166 24.52 -10.35 57.85
CA ASP A 166 25.53 -9.95 58.85
C ASP A 166 26.24 -8.64 58.47
N ILE A 167 25.73 -7.90 57.48
CA ILE A 167 26.29 -6.60 57.09
C ILE A 167 25.98 -5.58 58.20
N PRO A 168 27.01 -5.00 58.85
CA PRO A 168 26.81 -4.11 59.99
C PRO A 168 26.23 -2.75 59.57
N LYS A 169 25.57 -2.09 60.52
CA LYS A 169 24.95 -0.77 60.30
C LYS A 169 25.95 0.34 59.96
N THR A 170 27.21 0.18 60.39
CA THR A 170 28.31 1.13 60.10
C THR A 170 28.57 1.23 58.60
N GLU A 171 28.61 0.11 57.89
CA GLU A 171 28.84 0.06 56.43
C GLU A 171 27.61 0.54 55.62
N THR A 172 26.43 0.49 56.24
CA THR A 172 25.14 0.76 55.57
C THR A 172 24.52 2.10 55.97
N ALA A 173 25.26 2.93 56.72
CA ALA A 173 24.79 4.24 57.19
C ALA A 173 24.34 5.15 56.04
N ALA A 174 25.05 5.11 54.90
CA ALA A 174 24.73 5.88 53.70
C ALA A 174 23.81 5.14 52.70
N LEU A 175 23.28 3.97 53.06
CA LEU A 175 22.51 3.08 52.16
C LEU A 175 21.03 2.96 52.62
N PRO A 176 20.21 4.02 52.50
CA PRO A 176 18.85 4.05 53.06
C PRO A 176 17.90 2.99 52.46
N TYR A 177 18.09 2.59 51.19
CA TYR A 177 17.27 1.52 50.62
C TYR A 177 17.73 0.13 51.08
N PHE A 178 19.02 -0.05 51.37
CA PHE A 178 19.53 -1.27 51.97
C PHE A 178 18.97 -1.46 53.38
N ASN A 179 18.99 -0.42 54.21
CA ASN A 179 18.43 -0.49 55.56
C ASN A 179 16.94 -0.84 55.53
N LYS A 180 16.17 -0.23 54.62
CA LYS A 180 14.76 -0.58 54.41
C LYS A 180 14.58 -2.04 53.97
N LEU A 181 15.45 -2.57 53.11
CA LEU A 181 15.40 -3.95 52.64
C LEU A 181 15.73 -4.94 53.77
N ALA A 182 16.78 -4.67 54.53
CA ALA A 182 17.20 -5.49 55.67
C ALA A 182 16.15 -5.53 56.79
N GLU A 183 15.43 -4.42 56.98
CA GLU A 183 14.29 -4.32 57.91
C GLU A 183 12.99 -4.95 57.37
N GLY A 184 12.97 -5.44 56.12
CA GLY A 184 11.78 -6.04 55.50
C GLY A 184 10.68 -5.03 55.15
N LYS A 185 10.99 -3.74 55.02
CA LYS A 185 10.01 -2.71 54.63
C LYS A 185 9.52 -2.90 53.20
N ILE A 186 8.29 -2.44 52.92
CA ILE A 186 7.65 -2.62 51.61
C ILE A 186 7.23 -1.26 51.05
N PRO A 187 7.48 -0.95 49.76
CA PRO A 187 6.96 0.25 49.10
C PRO A 187 5.43 0.16 48.91
N THR A 188 4.67 1.07 49.53
CA THR A 188 3.20 1.12 49.44
C THR A 188 2.69 2.15 48.43
N LEU A 189 3.53 3.09 48.00
CA LEU A 189 3.18 4.17 47.08
C LEU A 189 3.82 3.94 45.68
N PRO A 190 3.17 4.39 44.60
CA PRO A 190 3.74 4.35 43.26
C PRO A 190 5.01 5.22 43.15
N PRO A 191 5.93 4.92 42.21
CA PRO A 191 5.78 3.96 41.11
C PRO A 191 6.04 2.50 41.50
N PHE A 192 5.18 1.57 41.05
CA PHE A 192 5.28 0.13 41.29
C PHE A 192 6.24 -0.62 40.33
N THR A 193 7.01 0.11 39.55
CA THR A 193 8.04 -0.40 38.64
C THR A 193 9.26 0.49 38.73
N SER A 194 10.46 -0.09 38.73
CA SER A 194 11.71 0.68 38.72
C SER A 194 12.64 0.21 37.61
N ARG A 195 13.43 1.17 37.13
CA ARG A 195 14.62 0.91 36.31
C ARG A 195 15.78 1.63 36.97
N LEU A 196 16.78 0.87 37.37
CA LEU A 196 18.04 1.40 37.89
C LEU A 196 19.19 0.91 37.02
N THR A 197 20.28 1.66 37.04
CA THR A 197 21.50 1.32 36.30
C THR A 197 22.64 1.34 37.29
N ILE A 198 23.47 0.29 37.26
CA ILE A 198 24.71 0.20 38.03
C ILE A 198 25.88 -0.02 37.06
N ARG A 199 27.10 0.16 37.57
CA ARG A 199 28.33 -0.19 36.84
C ARG A 199 29.12 -1.23 37.62
N THR A 200 29.72 -2.18 36.91
CA THR A 200 30.70 -3.08 37.51
C THR A 200 31.98 -2.32 37.84
N GLN A 201 32.71 -2.81 38.83
CA GLN A 201 33.96 -2.22 39.29
C GLN A 201 35.12 -2.73 38.41
N ASP A 202 35.39 -2.01 37.33
CA ASP A 202 36.57 -2.19 36.47
C ASP A 202 37.11 -0.82 36.07
N GLY A 203 38.41 -0.59 36.30
CA GLY A 203 39.09 0.66 35.96
C GLY A 203 39.34 0.84 34.46
N ALA A 204 39.34 -0.24 33.67
CA ALA A 204 39.61 -0.20 32.23
C ALA A 204 38.34 -0.26 31.37
N SER A 205 37.33 -1.06 31.74
CA SER A 205 36.12 -1.27 30.94
C SER A 205 34.88 -1.65 31.78
N PRO A 206 34.28 -0.70 32.51
CA PRO A 206 33.11 -0.98 33.34
C PRO A 206 31.89 -1.39 32.51
N VAL A 207 31.26 -2.52 32.89
CA VAL A 207 30.03 -3.03 32.29
C VAL A 207 28.84 -2.28 32.89
N THR A 208 27.99 -1.72 32.03
CA THR A 208 26.73 -1.10 32.46
C THR A 208 25.64 -2.16 32.62
N VAL A 209 25.06 -2.26 33.81
CA VAL A 209 24.00 -3.23 34.13
C VAL A 209 22.70 -2.48 34.38
N HIS A 210 21.65 -2.83 33.62
CA HIS A 210 20.31 -2.28 33.82
C HIS A 210 19.44 -3.26 34.60
N ILE A 211 18.91 -2.80 35.73
CA ILE A 211 18.05 -3.57 36.63
C ILE A 211 16.61 -3.11 36.44
N TYR A 212 15.73 -4.06 36.12
CA TYR A 212 14.30 -3.81 35.94
C TYR A 212 13.51 -4.59 36.98
N SER A 213 12.65 -3.89 37.72
CA SER A 213 11.91 -4.46 38.83
C SER A 213 10.43 -4.07 38.76
N LYS A 214 9.56 -4.95 39.22
CA LYS A 214 8.14 -4.65 39.44
C LYS A 214 7.71 -5.18 40.81
N SER A 215 6.82 -4.48 41.48
CA SER A 215 6.16 -5.03 42.66
C SER A 215 5.02 -5.98 42.27
N GLU A 216 4.49 -6.70 43.26
CA GLU A 216 3.25 -7.47 43.11
C GLU A 216 2.07 -6.57 42.74
N SER A 217 1.94 -5.40 43.38
CA SER A 217 0.91 -4.39 43.12
C SER A 217 0.95 -3.82 41.69
N SER A 218 2.04 -4.05 40.96
CA SER A 218 2.15 -3.69 39.55
C SER A 218 1.26 -4.59 38.68
N LYS A 219 0.26 -3.98 38.05
CA LYS A 219 -0.59 -4.59 37.00
C LYS A 219 0.15 -4.81 35.67
N TYR A 220 1.44 -4.50 35.58
CA TYR A 220 2.25 -4.68 34.37
C TYR A 220 2.96 -6.03 34.36
N GLU A 221 3.02 -6.70 33.21
CA GLU A 221 3.97 -7.79 33.01
C GLU A 221 5.39 -7.23 32.74
N ILE A 222 6.42 -7.92 33.23
CA ILE A 222 7.77 -7.34 33.31
C ILE A 222 8.47 -7.28 31.96
N TYR A 223 8.19 -8.20 31.04
CA TYR A 223 8.94 -8.33 29.80
C TYR A 223 8.55 -7.25 28.78
N LYS A 224 7.26 -7.10 28.44
CA LYS A 224 6.81 -6.19 27.39
C LYS A 224 6.40 -4.80 27.91
N LYS A 225 5.72 -4.69 29.05
CA LYS A 225 5.23 -3.42 29.61
C LYS A 225 6.29 -2.67 30.41
N VAL A 226 7.31 -3.35 30.92
CA VAL A 226 8.45 -2.74 31.63
C VAL A 226 9.71 -2.76 30.76
N ILE A 227 10.29 -3.94 30.48
CA ILE A 227 11.60 -4.04 29.82
C ILE A 227 11.57 -3.57 28.36
N VAL A 228 10.70 -4.12 27.50
CA VAL A 228 10.63 -3.73 26.07
C VAL A 228 10.18 -2.29 25.92
N ARG A 229 9.20 -1.85 26.72
CA ARG A 229 8.72 -0.45 26.68
C ARG A 229 9.87 0.54 26.91
N VAL A 230 10.77 0.21 27.82
CA VAL A 230 11.87 1.10 28.21
C VAL A 230 13.09 0.93 27.30
N LEU A 231 13.49 -0.30 26.98
CA LEU A 231 14.61 -0.57 26.08
C LEU A 231 14.32 -0.18 24.63
N LYS A 232 13.03 -0.12 24.23
CA LYS A 232 12.60 0.03 22.83
C LYS A 232 13.28 -0.98 21.89
N LYS A 233 13.62 -2.16 22.42
CA LYS A 233 14.29 -3.26 21.73
C LYS A 233 13.53 -4.55 21.96
N THR A 234 13.66 -5.49 21.02
CA THR A 234 13.21 -6.87 21.23
C THR A 234 14.09 -7.56 22.25
N ILE A 235 13.46 -8.31 23.14
CA ILE A 235 14.14 -9.24 24.03
C ILE A 235 13.68 -10.66 23.67
N LYS A 236 14.61 -11.61 23.63
CA LYS A 236 14.27 -13.03 23.59
C LYS A 236 14.09 -13.49 25.04
N VAL A 237 12.94 -14.09 25.35
CA VAL A 237 12.60 -14.50 26.72
C VAL A 237 12.51 -16.02 26.79
N TRP A 238 13.34 -16.61 27.64
CA TRP A 238 13.25 -18.01 28.04
C TRP A 238 12.63 -18.06 29.44
N SER A 239 11.38 -18.50 29.56
CA SER A 239 10.65 -18.57 30.84
C SER A 239 9.65 -19.73 30.85
N LYS A 240 9.28 -20.20 32.05
CA LYS A 240 8.19 -21.18 32.24
C LYS A 240 6.87 -20.52 31.83
N ARG A 241 6.16 -21.10 30.86
CA ARG A 241 4.98 -20.49 30.23
C ARG A 241 3.70 -20.88 30.95
N ASP A 242 2.76 -19.95 31.05
CA ASP A 242 1.35 -20.24 31.28
C ASP A 242 0.57 -20.08 29.97
N ASN A 243 -0.73 -20.44 29.98
CA ASN A 243 -1.58 -20.31 28.77
C ASN A 243 -2.04 -18.87 28.51
N ARG A 244 -1.74 -17.91 29.40
CA ARG A 244 -2.23 -16.53 29.35
C ARG A 244 -1.21 -15.59 28.71
N LEU A 245 0.07 -15.77 29.00
CA LEU A 245 1.20 -15.03 28.44
C LEU A 245 1.78 -15.83 27.28
N LYS A 246 1.17 -15.66 26.12
CA LYS A 246 1.71 -16.20 24.87
C LYS A 246 3.03 -15.48 24.59
N GLY A 247 4.13 -16.22 24.50
CA GLY A 247 5.34 -15.69 23.91
C GLY A 247 5.01 -15.17 22.51
N ASP A 248 5.59 -14.04 22.10
CA ASP A 248 5.57 -13.57 20.72
C ASP A 248 6.45 -14.52 19.85
N CYS A 249 6.16 -15.82 19.92
CA CYS A 249 6.80 -16.90 19.19
C CYS A 249 6.11 -17.04 17.84
N ARG A 250 6.49 -16.18 16.91
CA ARG A 250 6.40 -16.53 15.50
C ARG A 250 7.69 -17.23 15.09
N GLY A 251 7.75 -18.52 15.38
CA GLY A 251 8.85 -19.41 15.01
C GLY A 251 8.66 -19.99 13.60
N SER A 252 9.73 -19.93 12.81
CA SER A 252 10.04 -20.78 11.65
C SER A 252 9.01 -20.93 10.52
N GLN A 253 8.52 -19.81 10.02
CA GLN A 253 8.58 -19.54 8.58
C GLN A 253 9.18 -18.14 8.46
N ARG A 254 9.97 -17.86 7.42
CA ARG A 254 10.63 -16.55 7.24
C ARG A 254 9.59 -15.44 7.44
N HIS A 255 9.60 -14.78 8.59
CA HIS A 255 8.70 -13.66 8.86
C HIS A 255 9.23 -12.46 8.10
N ILE A 256 8.79 -12.39 6.85
CA ILE A 256 9.06 -11.33 5.89
C ILE A 256 8.59 -9.99 6.49
N ARG A 257 9.55 -9.21 7.00
CA ARG A 257 9.31 -7.99 7.80
C ARG A 257 8.72 -6.86 6.94
N LEU A 258 9.41 -6.62 5.85
CA LEU A 258 9.03 -5.87 4.68
C LEU A 258 9.89 -6.47 3.56
N ILE A 259 9.23 -7.07 2.57
CA ILE A 259 9.89 -7.45 1.33
C ILE A 259 9.39 -6.53 0.25
N LYS A 260 10.33 -6.00 -0.54
CA LYS A 260 10.04 -5.41 -1.83
C LYS A 260 10.60 -6.34 -2.89
N ILE A 261 9.76 -6.71 -3.84
CA ILE A 261 10.17 -7.46 -5.02
C ILE A 261 9.94 -6.57 -6.23
N TYR A 262 10.98 -6.38 -7.03
CA TYR A 262 10.88 -5.73 -8.33
C TYR A 262 11.17 -6.77 -9.41
N LYS A 263 10.17 -7.10 -10.23
CA LYS A 263 10.33 -7.91 -11.44
C LYS A 263 10.57 -6.97 -12.61
N ALA A 264 11.72 -7.06 -13.25
CA ALA A 264 11.98 -6.28 -14.47
C ALA A 264 11.16 -6.82 -15.66
N PRO A 265 10.86 -5.97 -16.67
CA PRO A 265 10.26 -6.43 -17.92
C PRO A 265 11.09 -7.54 -18.59
N GLY A 266 10.43 -8.57 -19.10
CA GLY A 266 11.08 -9.71 -19.77
C GLY A 266 11.76 -10.72 -18.85
N GLN A 267 11.81 -10.48 -17.54
CA GLN A 267 12.45 -11.38 -16.57
C GLN A 267 11.44 -12.29 -15.88
N ALA A 268 11.77 -13.57 -15.75
CA ALA A 268 10.97 -14.54 -14.98
C ALA A 268 11.24 -14.45 -13.47
N ASN A 269 12.45 -14.04 -13.09
CA ASN A 269 12.88 -13.86 -11.69
C ASN A 269 12.67 -12.41 -11.23
N GLY A 270 12.27 -12.25 -9.97
CA GLY A 270 12.23 -10.93 -9.31
C GLY A 270 13.53 -10.60 -8.59
N LYS A 271 13.89 -9.32 -8.48
CA LYS A 271 14.89 -8.84 -7.53
C LYS A 271 14.23 -8.58 -6.18
N ILE A 272 14.85 -9.00 -5.08
CA ILE A 272 14.28 -8.93 -3.73
C ILE A 272 15.18 -8.04 -2.85
N ILE A 273 14.55 -7.20 -2.05
CA ILE A 273 15.21 -6.54 -0.92
C ILE A 273 14.37 -6.72 0.34
N GLU A 274 15.01 -7.17 1.41
CA GLU A 274 14.41 -7.33 2.72
C GLU A 274 14.86 -6.18 3.64
N ALA A 275 13.98 -5.70 4.52
CA ALA A 275 14.28 -4.59 5.43
C ALA A 275 15.43 -4.84 6.43
N THR A 276 15.98 -6.05 6.48
CA THR A 276 17.13 -6.44 7.31
C THR A 276 18.46 -6.48 6.60
N ALA A 277 18.46 -6.42 5.27
CA ALA A 277 19.70 -6.50 4.51
C ALA A 277 20.39 -5.14 4.53
N ALA A 278 21.64 -5.10 4.99
CA ALA A 278 22.52 -3.93 4.85
C ALA A 278 23.06 -3.77 3.40
N ALA A 279 22.60 -4.60 2.45
CA ALA A 279 23.19 -4.76 1.12
C ALA A 279 22.14 -4.76 0.00
N ALA A 280 22.64 -4.56 -1.23
CA ALA A 280 21.95 -4.41 -2.50
C ALA A 280 20.80 -5.41 -2.77
N TRP A 281 19.93 -5.06 -3.72
CA TRP A 281 18.94 -5.97 -4.30
C TRP A 281 19.56 -7.33 -4.66
N GLN A 282 18.91 -8.42 -4.23
CA GLN A 282 19.34 -9.79 -4.48
C GLN A 282 18.47 -10.45 -5.54
N ASN A 283 18.99 -11.48 -6.22
CA ASN A 283 18.16 -12.32 -7.09
C ASN A 283 17.16 -13.13 -6.26
N GLY A 284 15.91 -13.20 -6.73
CA GLY A 284 14.95 -14.18 -6.26
C GLY A 284 15.44 -15.60 -6.53
N ALA A 285 15.18 -16.50 -5.59
CA ALA A 285 15.68 -17.87 -5.66
C ALA A 285 15.06 -18.69 -6.82
N GLN A 286 13.86 -18.33 -7.27
CA GLN A 286 13.11 -19.04 -8.31
C GLN A 286 12.24 -18.06 -9.14
N PRO A 287 11.81 -18.46 -10.35
CA PRO A 287 10.85 -17.71 -11.16
C PRO A 287 9.52 -17.49 -10.46
N LEU A 288 8.87 -16.34 -10.72
CA LEU A 288 7.56 -16.02 -10.13
C LEU A 288 6.43 -16.93 -10.62
N SER A 289 6.62 -17.68 -11.70
CA SER A 289 5.68 -18.70 -12.16
C SER A 289 5.74 -20.00 -11.37
N ASN A 290 6.82 -20.24 -10.61
CA ASN A 290 6.98 -21.43 -9.81
C ASN A 290 6.29 -21.22 -8.45
N ASN A 291 5.47 -22.16 -7.99
CA ASN A 291 4.85 -22.10 -6.65
C ASN A 291 5.87 -22.39 -5.52
N ALA A 292 6.91 -23.17 -5.80
CA ALA A 292 7.87 -23.57 -4.77
C ALA A 292 9.01 -22.55 -4.63
N GLN A 293 9.46 -22.35 -3.39
CA GLN A 293 10.75 -21.71 -3.03
C GLN A 293 10.95 -20.24 -3.45
N HIS A 294 9.93 -19.53 -3.96
CA HIS A 294 9.96 -18.07 -4.03
C HIS A 294 9.13 -17.43 -2.91
N SER A 295 9.59 -16.28 -2.42
CA SER A 295 9.07 -15.63 -1.21
C SER A 295 7.60 -15.20 -1.29
N PHE A 296 7.06 -15.07 -2.50
CA PHE A 296 5.71 -14.56 -2.70
C PHE A 296 4.63 -15.64 -2.79
N ALA A 297 4.92 -16.81 -3.38
CA ALA A 297 4.04 -17.98 -3.20
C ALA A 297 3.95 -18.37 -1.73
N THR A 298 5.06 -18.27 -0.98
CA THR A 298 5.03 -18.49 0.47
C THR A 298 4.11 -17.48 1.18
N ALA A 299 4.19 -16.19 0.83
CA ALA A 299 3.32 -15.16 1.41
C ALA A 299 1.84 -15.35 1.07
N LEU A 300 1.53 -15.96 -0.08
CA LEU A 300 0.17 -16.20 -0.57
C LEU A 300 -0.31 -17.64 -0.41
N GLN A 301 0.47 -18.51 0.23
CA GLN A 301 0.18 -19.94 0.32
C GLN A 301 -1.24 -20.20 0.85
N HIS A 302 -1.69 -19.39 1.81
CA HIS A 302 -3.02 -19.50 2.43
C HIS A 302 -4.09 -18.57 1.82
N VAL A 303 -3.74 -17.86 0.74
CA VAL A 303 -4.67 -17.11 -0.12
C VAL A 303 -5.11 -17.97 -1.30
N VAL A 304 -4.19 -18.80 -1.80
CA VAL A 304 -4.41 -19.66 -2.97
C VAL A 304 -4.81 -21.09 -2.62
N ALA A 305 -4.65 -21.50 -1.35
CA ALA A 305 -5.07 -22.79 -0.82
C ALA A 305 -5.79 -22.63 0.52
N ASP A 306 -6.65 -23.59 0.87
CA ASP A 306 -7.44 -23.52 2.09
C ASP A 306 -6.60 -23.64 3.37
N ASN A 307 -6.96 -22.83 4.37
CA ASN A 307 -6.43 -22.91 5.73
C ASN A 307 -7.51 -22.48 6.73
N ASN A 308 -7.73 -23.29 7.76
CA ASN A 308 -8.76 -23.03 8.77
C ASN A 308 -8.47 -21.76 9.60
N ASN A 309 -7.20 -21.42 9.78
CA ASN A 309 -6.75 -20.34 10.66
C ASN A 309 -6.36 -19.05 9.91
N VAL A 310 -6.50 -19.02 8.58
CA VAL A 310 -6.15 -17.84 7.78
C VAL A 310 -7.35 -17.42 6.95
N LYS A 311 -7.67 -16.13 7.01
CA LYS A 311 -8.76 -15.49 6.28
C LYS A 311 -8.21 -14.26 5.58
N PHE A 312 -8.82 -13.83 4.48
CA PHE A 312 -8.30 -12.72 3.71
C PHE A 312 -9.37 -11.97 2.93
N LEU A 313 -9.02 -10.74 2.60
CA LEU A 313 -9.74 -9.87 1.69
C LEU A 313 -8.80 -9.51 0.54
N ALA A 314 -9.18 -9.87 -0.69
CA ALA A 314 -8.42 -9.59 -1.90
C ALA A 314 -9.12 -8.51 -2.72
N TYR A 315 -8.33 -7.53 -3.18
CA TYR A 315 -8.81 -6.41 -3.97
C TYR A 315 -7.94 -6.19 -5.20
N ASN A 316 -8.56 -5.94 -6.35
CA ASN A 316 -7.85 -5.73 -7.60
C ASN A 316 -8.76 -5.00 -8.60
N ASN A 317 -8.22 -4.04 -9.35
CA ASN A 317 -8.96 -3.37 -10.42
C ASN A 317 -9.03 -4.17 -11.73
N ALA A 318 -8.31 -5.29 -11.82
CA ALA A 318 -8.39 -6.29 -12.87
C ALA A 318 -8.27 -7.67 -12.22
N PRO A 319 -9.32 -8.15 -11.51
CA PRO A 319 -9.25 -9.41 -10.78
C PRO A 319 -9.15 -10.61 -11.75
N PRO A 320 -8.52 -11.72 -11.31
CA PRO A 320 -8.46 -12.94 -12.12
C PRO A 320 -9.85 -13.44 -12.51
N GLY A 321 -9.99 -13.91 -13.75
CA GLY A 321 -11.22 -14.52 -14.25
C GLY A 321 -12.37 -13.54 -14.58
N VAL A 322 -12.20 -12.23 -14.37
CA VAL A 322 -13.23 -11.24 -14.71
C VAL A 322 -12.70 -10.24 -15.77
N PRO A 323 -13.02 -10.44 -17.06
CA PRO A 323 -12.58 -9.55 -18.10
C PRO A 323 -13.31 -8.19 -18.04
N SER A 324 -12.61 -7.14 -18.46
CA SER A 324 -13.21 -5.83 -18.82
C SER A 324 -13.91 -5.04 -17.70
N ILE A 325 -13.60 -5.30 -16.42
CA ILE A 325 -14.11 -4.44 -15.35
C ILE A 325 -13.43 -3.06 -15.40
N LYS A 326 -14.23 -2.00 -15.56
CA LYS A 326 -13.77 -0.62 -15.43
C LYS A 326 -13.90 -0.17 -13.98
N THR A 327 -12.77 0.17 -13.36
CA THR A 327 -12.73 0.70 -12.00
C THR A 327 -11.93 1.99 -12.00
N LYS A 328 -12.30 2.91 -11.11
CA LYS A 328 -11.63 4.21 -10.96
C LYS A 328 -10.44 4.14 -9.98
N SER A 329 -10.24 2.98 -9.35
CA SER A 329 -9.09 2.63 -8.53
C SER A 329 -8.06 1.87 -9.36
N ASN A 330 -6.78 2.08 -9.07
CA ASN A 330 -5.70 1.24 -9.61
C ASN A 330 -5.09 0.33 -8.55
N SER A 331 -5.59 0.44 -7.31
CA SER A 331 -5.11 -0.30 -6.15
C SER A 331 -5.36 -1.81 -6.31
N LYS A 332 -4.33 -2.60 -6.03
CA LYS A 332 -4.40 -4.07 -5.98
C LYS A 332 -3.64 -4.58 -4.76
N GLY A 333 -4.13 -5.67 -4.17
CA GLY A 333 -3.51 -6.22 -2.97
C GLY A 333 -4.38 -7.22 -2.23
N VAL A 334 -3.84 -7.66 -1.10
CA VAL A 334 -4.48 -8.63 -0.20
C VAL A 334 -4.25 -8.21 1.24
N ILE A 335 -5.30 -8.24 2.05
CA ILE A 335 -5.22 -8.20 3.51
C ILE A 335 -5.42 -9.62 4.00
N ILE A 336 -4.42 -10.17 4.67
CA ILE A 336 -4.45 -11.53 5.23
C ILE A 336 -4.49 -11.40 6.76
N LEU A 337 -5.37 -12.17 7.39
CA LEU A 337 -5.57 -12.22 8.83
C LEU A 337 -5.41 -13.67 9.31
N ALA A 338 -4.65 -13.87 10.38
CA ALA A 338 -4.69 -15.13 11.13
C ALA A 338 -5.75 -15.04 12.24
N THR A 339 -6.65 -16.02 12.34
CA THR A 339 -7.73 -16.02 13.35
C THR A 339 -7.28 -16.57 14.71
N ASN A 340 -6.07 -17.11 14.80
CA ASN A 340 -5.53 -17.72 16.02
C ASN A 340 -4.39 -16.91 16.68
N ALA A 341 -4.03 -15.76 16.10
CA ALA A 341 -2.95 -14.91 16.56
C ALA A 341 -3.19 -13.44 16.15
N ASP A 342 -2.72 -12.47 16.95
CA ASP A 342 -2.67 -11.05 16.55
C ASP A 342 -1.63 -10.88 15.42
N SER A 343 -2.03 -11.23 14.20
CA SER A 343 -1.18 -11.38 13.03
C SER A 343 -1.93 -11.11 11.77
N ALA A 344 -1.47 -10.11 11.02
CA ALA A 344 -1.94 -9.85 9.69
C ALA A 344 -0.79 -9.55 8.74
N ALA A 345 -1.07 -9.63 7.45
CA ALA A 345 -0.19 -9.17 6.40
C ALA A 345 -0.98 -8.28 5.44
N TRP A 346 -0.32 -7.25 4.94
CA TRP A 346 -0.83 -6.42 3.86
C TRP A 346 0.12 -6.48 2.68
N ILE A 347 -0.39 -7.01 1.58
CA ILE A 347 0.32 -7.13 0.31
C ILE A 347 -0.25 -6.08 -0.64
N VAL A 348 0.64 -5.31 -1.27
CA VAL A 348 0.30 -4.37 -2.35
C VAL A 348 1.10 -4.75 -3.59
N HIS A 349 0.47 -4.80 -4.76
CA HIS A 349 1.14 -5.18 -6.00
C HIS A 349 0.60 -4.44 -7.23
N THR A 350 1.29 -4.57 -8.36
CA THR A 350 0.86 -3.99 -9.65
C THR A 350 0.26 -5.02 -10.62
N VAL A 351 0.34 -6.31 -10.31
CA VAL A 351 -0.01 -7.42 -11.22
C VAL A 351 -1.53 -7.53 -11.48
N PRO A 352 -2.02 -7.33 -12.71
CA PRO A 352 -3.41 -7.63 -13.08
C PRO A 352 -3.66 -9.15 -13.14
N GLY A 353 -4.89 -9.59 -12.93
CA GLY A 353 -5.26 -11.01 -12.96
C GLY A 353 -4.71 -11.83 -11.79
N PHE A 354 -4.38 -11.20 -10.65
CA PHE A 354 -3.67 -11.82 -9.55
C PHE A 354 -4.08 -11.25 -8.17
N PRO A 355 -4.05 -12.02 -7.07
CA PRO A 355 -3.96 -13.47 -7.01
C PRO A 355 -5.32 -14.12 -7.31
N ALA A 356 -5.30 -15.35 -7.82
CA ALA A 356 -6.51 -16.15 -7.94
C ALA A 356 -6.83 -16.77 -6.57
N ALA A 357 -7.88 -16.27 -5.92
CA ALA A 357 -8.27 -16.72 -4.59
C ALA A 357 -8.71 -18.20 -4.62
N LYS A 358 -8.17 -19.03 -3.72
CA LYS A 358 -8.56 -20.45 -3.52
C LYS A 358 -8.56 -21.36 -4.76
N THR A 359 -7.75 -21.05 -5.76
CA THR A 359 -7.69 -21.80 -7.04
C THR A 359 -6.29 -22.35 -7.33
N GLY A 360 -5.40 -22.36 -6.34
CA GLY A 360 -3.99 -22.68 -6.51
C GLY A 360 -3.15 -21.49 -6.96
N TYR A 361 -1.83 -21.60 -6.78
CA TYR A 361 -0.91 -20.54 -7.18
C TYR A 361 -0.83 -20.47 -8.71
N SER A 362 -1.20 -19.33 -9.29
CA SER A 362 -1.11 -19.08 -10.72
C SER A 362 -0.58 -17.67 -10.99
N TRP A 363 0.50 -17.59 -11.76
CA TRP A 363 1.09 -16.34 -12.22
C TRP A 363 0.62 -16.01 -13.65
N PRO A 364 0.12 -14.79 -13.92
CA PRO A 364 -0.28 -14.39 -15.27
C PRO A 364 0.92 -14.31 -16.21
N VAL A 365 1.10 -15.31 -17.08
CA VAL A 365 2.28 -15.42 -17.96
C VAL A 365 2.45 -14.20 -18.88
N ALA A 366 1.36 -13.59 -19.33
CA ALA A 366 1.38 -12.35 -20.13
C ALA A 366 2.09 -11.18 -19.42
N GLU A 367 2.14 -11.18 -18.09
CA GLU A 367 2.78 -10.15 -17.29
C GLU A 367 4.31 -10.38 -17.15
N ASN A 368 4.86 -11.46 -17.71
CA ASN A 368 6.32 -11.63 -17.81
C ASN A 368 6.97 -10.54 -18.68
N ALA A 369 6.29 -10.06 -19.71
CA ALA A 369 6.78 -8.98 -20.56
C ALA A 369 6.84 -7.62 -19.84
N ARG A 370 6.23 -7.49 -18.66
CA ARG A 370 6.07 -6.20 -17.95
C ARG A 370 6.83 -6.13 -16.63
N GLY A 371 7.13 -4.91 -16.22
CA GLY A 371 7.74 -4.62 -14.93
C GLY A 371 6.72 -4.58 -13.80
N HIS A 372 6.98 -5.25 -12.68
CA HIS A 372 6.07 -5.30 -11.52
C HIS A 372 6.77 -5.04 -10.19
N LEU A 373 6.03 -4.43 -9.27
CA LEU A 373 6.46 -4.17 -7.90
C LEU A 373 5.47 -4.83 -6.95
N LEU A 374 6.00 -5.55 -5.97
CA LEU A 374 5.23 -6.19 -4.92
C LEU A 374 5.84 -5.82 -3.58
N ILE A 375 4.97 -5.46 -2.63
CA ILE A 375 5.35 -5.08 -1.28
C ILE A 375 4.53 -5.93 -0.31
N CYS A 376 5.21 -6.64 0.57
CA CYS A 376 4.58 -7.40 1.64
C CYS A 376 4.95 -6.78 2.99
N LEU A 377 3.94 -6.41 3.78
CA LEU A 377 4.09 -5.85 5.13
C LEU A 377 3.48 -6.82 6.13
N THR A 378 4.27 -7.28 7.10
CA THR A 378 3.71 -7.97 8.29
C THR A 378 3.24 -6.90 9.28
N ILE A 379 1.99 -6.97 9.75
CA ILE A 379 1.32 -5.98 10.60
C ILE A 379 0.49 -6.66 11.71
N SER A 380 0.23 -5.97 12.81
CA SER A 380 -0.75 -6.45 13.80
C SER A 380 -2.17 -6.21 13.29
N GLU A 381 -3.12 -6.99 13.78
CA GLU A 381 -4.54 -6.90 13.41
C GLU A 381 -5.11 -5.49 13.65
N SER A 382 -4.67 -4.85 14.73
CA SER A 382 -5.04 -3.46 15.06
C SER A 382 -4.70 -2.42 13.98
N GLN A 383 -3.81 -2.73 13.02
CA GLN A 383 -3.48 -1.84 11.91
C GLN A 383 -4.46 -1.95 10.73
N ILE A 384 -5.25 -3.04 10.65
CA ILE A 384 -6.16 -3.32 9.52
C ILE A 384 -7.17 -2.20 9.33
N ASN A 385 -7.77 -1.69 10.40
CA ASN A 385 -8.80 -0.66 10.29
C ASN A 385 -8.28 0.64 9.65
N ALA A 386 -7.01 0.98 9.89
CA ALA A 386 -6.37 2.13 9.26
C ALA A 386 -6.12 1.89 7.76
N ILE A 387 -5.70 0.68 7.38
CA ILE A 387 -5.57 0.31 5.96
C ILE A 387 -6.94 0.34 5.27
N ALA A 388 -7.95 -0.24 5.91
CA ALA A 388 -9.31 -0.27 5.39
C ALA A 388 -9.90 1.13 5.20
N ALA A 389 -9.66 2.06 6.12
CA ALA A 389 -10.09 3.46 5.95
C ALA A 389 -9.45 4.13 4.72
N SER A 390 -8.18 3.82 4.43
CA SER A 390 -7.50 4.27 3.22
C SER A 390 -8.06 3.61 1.95
N LEU A 391 -8.29 2.30 1.98
CA LEU A 391 -8.86 1.54 0.85
C LEU A 391 -10.30 1.97 0.56
N LEU A 392 -11.11 2.21 1.58
CA LEU A 392 -12.49 2.71 1.45
C LEU A 392 -12.54 4.02 0.65
N LEU A 393 -11.53 4.87 0.81
CA LEU A 393 -11.45 6.15 0.11
C LEU A 393 -11.05 5.99 -1.37
N VAL A 394 -10.16 5.04 -1.70
CA VAL A 394 -9.73 4.78 -3.09
C VAL A 394 -10.63 3.80 -3.85
N GLN A 395 -11.62 3.20 -3.18
CA GLN A 395 -12.70 2.38 -3.76
C GLN A 395 -12.20 1.26 -4.70
N PRO A 396 -11.32 0.35 -4.24
CA PRO A 396 -10.91 -0.79 -5.04
C PRO A 396 -12.03 -1.82 -5.11
N ILE A 397 -12.01 -2.67 -6.12
CA ILE A 397 -12.94 -3.80 -6.19
C ILE A 397 -12.44 -4.91 -5.29
N ILE A 398 -13.28 -5.28 -4.33
CA ILE A 398 -13.11 -6.48 -3.51
C ILE A 398 -13.66 -7.66 -4.30
N HIS A 399 -12.79 -8.57 -4.73
CA HIS A 399 -13.19 -9.74 -5.51
C HIS A 399 -13.22 -11.02 -4.68
N TYR A 400 -12.73 -10.97 -3.44
CA TYR A 400 -12.84 -12.06 -2.49
C TYR A 400 -12.75 -11.52 -1.05
N ASN A 401 -13.58 -12.05 -0.15
CA ASN A 401 -13.50 -11.77 1.28
C ASN A 401 -14.09 -12.94 2.08
N ASP A 402 -13.29 -13.57 2.95
CA ASP A 402 -13.77 -14.57 3.91
C ASP A 402 -13.41 -14.23 5.36
N ILE A 403 -13.04 -12.99 5.65
CA ILE A 403 -12.76 -12.52 7.01
C ILE A 403 -14.09 -12.50 7.81
N PRO A 404 -14.21 -13.27 8.90
CA PRO A 404 -15.44 -13.36 9.69
C PRO A 404 -15.78 -12.04 10.39
N LYS A 405 -17.07 -11.75 10.52
CA LYS A 405 -17.56 -10.56 11.26
C LYS A 405 -17.12 -10.52 12.72
N THR A 406 -16.86 -11.68 13.34
CA THR A 406 -16.36 -11.79 14.72
C THR A 406 -14.98 -11.16 14.88
N GLU A 407 -14.11 -11.32 13.89
CA GLU A 407 -12.76 -10.72 13.86
C GLU A 407 -12.83 -9.22 13.55
N THR A 408 -13.86 -8.77 12.83
CA THR A 408 -13.97 -7.38 12.37
C THR A 408 -14.92 -6.53 13.21
N ALA A 409 -15.40 -7.05 14.34
CA ALA A 409 -16.34 -6.35 15.22
C ALA A 409 -15.81 -4.98 15.67
N ALA A 410 -14.51 -4.87 15.92
CA ALA A 410 -13.83 -3.63 16.30
C ALA A 410 -13.26 -2.82 15.10
N LEU A 411 -13.54 -3.21 13.86
CA LEU A 411 -12.95 -2.64 12.64
C LEU A 411 -14.03 -1.97 11.74
N PRO A 412 -14.60 -0.82 12.15
CA PRO A 412 -15.74 -0.21 11.46
C PRO A 412 -15.44 0.21 10.01
N TYR A 413 -14.21 0.61 9.67
CA TYR A 413 -13.87 0.95 8.28
C TYR A 413 -13.66 -0.29 7.42
N PHE A 414 -13.19 -1.39 8.01
CA PHE A 414 -13.12 -2.68 7.33
C PHE A 414 -14.52 -3.16 6.95
N ASN A 415 -15.48 -3.11 7.88
CA ASN A 415 -16.85 -3.52 7.60
C ASN A 415 -17.47 -2.68 6.48
N LYS A 416 -17.26 -1.36 6.49
CA LYS A 416 -17.68 -0.48 5.38
C LYS A 416 -17.03 -0.86 4.04
N LEU A 417 -15.75 -1.21 4.04
CA LEU A 417 -15.03 -1.60 2.83
C LEU A 417 -15.55 -2.93 2.28
N ALA A 418 -15.73 -3.92 3.16
CA ALA A 418 -16.26 -5.25 2.80
C ALA A 418 -17.70 -5.17 2.27
N GLU A 419 -18.51 -4.23 2.77
CA GLU A 419 -19.87 -3.94 2.29
C GLU A 419 -19.90 -3.09 0.99
N GLY A 420 -18.74 -2.68 0.46
CA GLY A 420 -18.68 -1.84 -0.75
C GLY A 420 -19.18 -0.41 -0.56
N LYS A 421 -19.21 0.11 0.67
CA LYS A 421 -19.67 1.49 0.93
C LYS A 421 -18.70 2.52 0.37
N ILE A 422 -19.23 3.67 -0.02
CA ILE A 422 -18.46 4.76 -0.63
C ILE A 422 -18.52 6.02 0.25
N PRO A 423 -17.38 6.68 0.56
CA PRO A 423 -17.38 7.97 1.23
C PRO A 423 -17.96 9.07 0.32
N THR A 424 -19.10 9.64 0.70
CA THR A 424 -19.78 10.71 -0.06
C THR A 424 -19.48 12.11 0.48
N LEU A 425 -18.95 12.22 1.70
CA LEU A 425 -18.67 13.49 2.38
C LEU A 425 -17.15 13.75 2.49
N PRO A 426 -16.72 15.02 2.45
CA PRO A 426 -15.33 15.38 2.69
C PRO A 426 -14.87 15.00 4.12
N PRO A 427 -13.56 14.80 4.35
CA PRO A 427 -12.45 15.06 3.42
C PRO A 427 -12.23 13.98 2.37
N PHE A 428 -12.01 14.39 1.11
CA PHE A 428 -11.73 13.50 -0.02
C PHE A 428 -10.26 13.04 -0.13
N THR A 429 -9.47 13.32 0.90
CA THR A 429 -8.09 12.85 1.03
C THR A 429 -7.84 12.42 2.46
N SER A 430 -7.09 11.34 2.65
CA SER A 430 -6.70 10.86 3.97
C SER A 430 -5.20 10.63 4.05
N ARG A 431 -4.69 10.74 5.28
CA ARG A 431 -3.32 10.40 5.64
C ARG A 431 -3.38 9.55 6.90
N LEU A 432 -3.05 8.28 6.76
CA LEU A 432 -3.00 7.34 7.87
C LEU A 432 -1.58 6.84 8.05
N THR A 433 -1.28 6.37 9.26
CA THR A 433 0.04 5.85 9.60
C THR A 433 -0.13 4.51 10.26
N ILE A 434 0.59 3.51 9.76
CA ILE A 434 0.66 2.18 10.35
C ILE A 434 2.10 1.84 10.71
N ARG A 435 2.29 0.79 11.51
CA ARG A 435 3.60 0.22 11.80
C ARG A 435 3.63 -1.26 11.45
N THR A 436 4.70 -1.71 10.80
CA THR A 436 4.96 -3.14 10.63
C THR A 436 5.14 -3.80 11.98
N GLN A 437 4.68 -5.03 12.12
CA GLN A 437 4.83 -5.85 13.30
C GLN A 437 6.27 -6.36 13.39
N SER A 438 7.14 -5.54 13.98
CA SER A 438 8.53 -5.85 14.28
C SER A 438 8.84 -5.32 15.66
N VAL A 439 9.38 -6.19 16.52
CA VAL A 439 9.68 -5.86 17.91
C VAL A 439 11.02 -5.09 18.01
N ALA A 440 11.86 -5.11 16.96
CA ALA A 440 13.24 -4.58 16.98
C ALA A 440 13.37 -3.26 16.20
N THR A 441 12.76 -3.22 15.01
CA THR A 441 12.82 -2.10 14.06
C THR A 441 11.48 -1.98 13.32
N PRO A 442 10.43 -1.46 13.98
CA PRO A 442 9.15 -1.25 13.31
C PRO A 442 9.31 -0.19 12.20
N VAL A 443 9.00 -0.58 10.96
CA VAL A 443 8.93 0.36 9.83
C VAL A 443 7.62 1.14 9.95
N THR A 444 7.73 2.46 10.01
CA THR A 444 6.56 3.34 9.95
C THR A 444 6.16 3.53 8.49
N VAL A 445 4.91 3.24 8.17
CA VAL A 445 4.36 3.38 6.81
C VAL A 445 3.28 4.44 6.84
N HIS A 446 3.43 5.46 6.00
CA HIS A 446 2.40 6.48 5.78
C HIS A 446 1.59 6.12 4.54
N ILE A 447 0.27 6.08 4.69
CA ILE A 447 -0.68 5.78 3.62
C ILE A 447 -1.36 7.09 3.26
N TYR A 448 -1.19 7.51 2.00
CA TYR A 448 -1.84 8.68 1.44
C TYR A 448 -2.90 8.23 0.45
N SER A 449 -4.14 8.64 0.66
CA SER A 449 -5.26 8.22 -0.16
C SER A 449 -6.07 9.42 -0.62
N LYS A 450 -6.67 9.32 -1.80
CA LYS A 450 -7.61 10.30 -2.32
C LYS A 450 -8.79 9.59 -2.96
N SER A 451 -9.98 10.15 -2.84
CA SER A 451 -11.13 9.64 -3.58
C SER A 451 -11.15 10.20 -5.01
N GLU A 452 -12.05 9.67 -5.82
CA GLU A 452 -12.36 10.21 -7.14
C GLU A 452 -12.71 11.71 -7.08
N SER A 453 -13.53 12.09 -6.10
CA SER A 453 -14.01 13.48 -5.93
C SER A 453 -12.89 14.47 -5.60
N SER A 454 -11.70 13.99 -5.23
CA SER A 454 -10.56 14.85 -4.95
C SER A 454 -9.91 15.38 -6.23
N LYS A 455 -9.83 16.71 -6.31
CA LYS A 455 -9.14 17.45 -7.38
C LYS A 455 -7.61 17.50 -7.23
N TYR A 456 -7.06 16.94 -6.16
CA TYR A 456 -5.62 16.97 -5.93
C TYR A 456 -4.90 15.88 -6.71
N GLU A 457 -3.85 16.26 -7.43
CA GLU A 457 -2.90 15.35 -8.04
C GLU A 457 -1.99 14.76 -6.92
N ILE A 458 -1.73 13.45 -6.97
CA ILE A 458 -1.17 12.73 -5.81
C ILE A 458 0.30 13.05 -5.55
N TYR A 459 1.10 13.35 -6.57
CA TYR A 459 2.53 13.57 -6.42
C TYR A 459 2.83 14.98 -5.87
N LYS A 460 2.46 16.05 -6.57
CA LYS A 460 2.77 17.44 -6.18
C LYS A 460 1.85 17.94 -5.07
N LYS A 461 0.53 17.73 -5.20
CA LYS A 461 -0.44 18.35 -4.29
C LYS A 461 -0.62 17.58 -2.98
N VAL A 462 -0.26 16.29 -2.94
CA VAL A 462 -0.31 15.47 -1.73
C VAL A 462 1.10 15.10 -1.24
N ILE A 463 1.86 14.29 -1.99
CA ILE A 463 3.13 13.72 -1.52
C ILE A 463 4.18 14.82 -1.27
N VAL A 464 4.52 15.66 -2.25
CA VAL A 464 5.53 16.73 -2.10
C VAL A 464 5.12 17.70 -0.98
N ARG A 465 3.84 18.07 -0.93
CA ARG A 465 3.30 18.99 0.07
C ARG A 465 3.41 18.43 1.48
N VAL A 466 3.12 17.14 1.67
CA VAL A 466 3.16 16.49 2.99
C VAL A 466 4.58 16.12 3.40
N LEU A 467 5.37 15.51 2.49
CA LEU A 467 6.74 15.11 2.78
C LEU A 467 7.67 16.30 2.97
N LYS A 468 7.29 17.48 2.48
CA LYS A 468 8.11 18.68 2.57
C LYS A 468 9.51 18.45 1.95
N LYS A 469 9.57 17.64 0.88
CA LYS A 469 10.81 17.25 0.18
C LYS A 469 10.59 17.19 -1.33
N THR A 470 11.68 17.37 -2.08
CA THR A 470 11.72 17.03 -3.51
C THR A 470 11.62 15.51 -3.66
N ILE A 471 10.93 15.04 -4.70
CA ILE A 471 10.83 13.61 -5.00
C ILE A 471 11.36 13.30 -6.40
N LYS A 472 12.09 12.20 -6.53
CA LYS A 472 12.44 11.58 -7.82
C LYS A 472 11.37 10.55 -8.15
N VAL A 473 10.79 10.63 -9.35
CA VAL A 473 9.62 9.84 -9.77
C VAL A 473 9.97 8.92 -10.94
N TRP A 474 9.66 7.64 -10.78
CA TRP A 474 9.58 6.65 -11.85
C TRP A 474 8.12 6.28 -12.07
N SER A 475 7.60 6.65 -13.23
CA SER A 475 6.21 6.39 -13.60
C SER A 475 5.98 6.71 -15.07
N LYS A 476 5.07 5.97 -15.71
CA LYS A 476 4.48 6.39 -16.98
C LYS A 476 3.92 7.79 -16.84
N ARG A 477 4.25 8.66 -17.80
CA ARG A 477 3.98 10.09 -17.71
C ARG A 477 3.53 10.66 -19.04
N ASP A 478 2.72 11.71 -18.96
CA ASP A 478 2.25 12.46 -20.11
C ASP A 478 3.18 13.65 -20.35
N LYS A 479 2.97 14.37 -21.45
CA LYS A 479 3.73 15.61 -21.74
C LYS A 479 3.20 16.82 -20.95
N ILE A 480 2.17 16.65 -20.13
CA ILE A 480 1.44 17.71 -19.42
C ILE A 480 2.09 17.98 -18.07
N LEU A 481 2.28 16.93 -17.27
CA LEU A 481 2.93 17.00 -15.98
C LEU A 481 4.45 16.98 -16.17
N LYS A 482 5.05 18.17 -16.24
CA LYS A 482 6.51 18.33 -16.35
C LYS A 482 7.18 18.20 -14.98
N GLY A 483 8.44 17.77 -14.99
CA GLY A 483 9.34 17.98 -13.86
C GLY A 483 9.54 19.49 -13.66
N ASP A 484 9.56 19.91 -12.40
CA ASP A 484 9.78 21.31 -12.04
C ASP A 484 11.22 21.43 -11.56
N CYS A 485 12.02 22.28 -12.20
CA CYS A 485 13.43 22.50 -11.84
C CYS A 485 13.75 23.99 -11.64
N ARG A 486 12.75 24.89 -11.64
CA ARG A 486 12.98 26.34 -11.56
C ARG A 486 12.45 26.90 -10.23
N GLY A 487 13.30 27.63 -9.51
CA GLY A 487 12.98 28.36 -8.27
C GLY A 487 13.36 27.66 -6.96
N LEU A 488 13.29 28.42 -5.86
CA LEU A 488 13.59 28.01 -4.47
C LEU A 488 12.53 27.06 -3.83
N GLN A 489 11.56 26.57 -4.61
CA GLN A 489 10.50 25.66 -4.13
C GLN A 489 10.93 24.18 -4.21
N ARG A 490 10.18 23.28 -3.56
CA ARG A 490 10.40 21.82 -3.59
C ARG A 490 9.82 21.23 -4.88
N HIS A 491 10.53 20.27 -5.45
CA HIS A 491 10.38 19.90 -6.86
C HIS A 491 9.95 18.44 -7.09
N ILE A 492 9.48 18.14 -8.31
CA ILE A 492 9.36 16.78 -8.84
C ILE A 492 10.45 16.60 -9.89
N ARG A 493 11.36 15.66 -9.65
CA ARG A 493 12.41 15.24 -10.59
C ARG A 493 11.97 13.95 -11.27
N LEU A 494 11.94 13.95 -12.59
CA LEU A 494 11.55 12.75 -13.35
C LEU A 494 12.78 11.92 -13.66
N ILE A 495 12.72 10.61 -13.37
CA ILE A 495 13.79 9.68 -13.72
C ILE A 495 13.75 9.45 -15.24
N LYS A 496 14.93 9.51 -15.89
CA LYS A 496 15.07 9.26 -17.33
C LYS A 496 14.90 7.76 -17.63
N SER A 497 14.27 7.47 -18.76
CA SER A 497 14.19 6.14 -19.36
C SER A 497 15.27 6.03 -20.43
N PRO A 498 15.97 4.89 -20.58
CA PRO A 498 15.92 3.70 -19.73
C PRO A 498 16.60 3.90 -18.36
N ALA A 499 16.32 3.04 -17.40
CA ALA A 499 17.01 2.97 -16.10
C ALA A 499 17.53 1.56 -15.82
N VAL A 500 18.52 1.45 -14.94
CA VAL A 500 19.11 0.17 -14.53
C VAL A 500 18.61 -0.19 -13.13
N VAL A 501 18.09 -1.41 -12.97
CA VAL A 501 17.82 -2.03 -11.68
C VAL A 501 18.82 -3.17 -11.51
N VAL A 502 19.86 -2.91 -10.70
CA VAL A 502 21.02 -3.80 -10.47
C VAL A 502 21.84 -4.01 -11.75
N ASP A 503 21.44 -5.00 -12.55
CA ASP A 503 22.06 -5.57 -13.74
C ASP A 503 21.07 -5.62 -14.91
N HIS A 504 19.84 -5.12 -14.75
CA HIS A 504 18.78 -5.17 -15.77
C HIS A 504 18.33 -3.78 -16.19
N ASN A 505 18.18 -3.58 -17.50
CA ASN A 505 17.56 -2.39 -18.06
C ASN A 505 16.03 -2.48 -17.95
N THR A 506 15.42 -1.37 -17.54
CA THR A 506 13.97 -1.17 -17.55
C THR A 506 13.65 0.13 -18.30
N ASN A 507 12.46 0.19 -18.89
CA ASN A 507 11.97 1.37 -19.60
C ASN A 507 10.52 1.65 -19.21
N LEU A 508 10.10 2.90 -19.41
CA LEU A 508 8.77 3.36 -19.01
C LEU A 508 7.65 2.71 -19.83
N GLU A 509 7.94 2.18 -21.01
CA GLU A 509 6.95 1.57 -21.91
C GLU A 509 6.53 0.19 -21.40
N ALA A 510 7.50 -0.61 -20.96
CA ALA A 510 7.33 -1.98 -20.49
C ALA A 510 7.16 -2.10 -18.96
N ASP A 511 7.52 -1.08 -18.19
CA ASP A 511 7.32 -1.05 -16.74
C ASP A 511 5.99 -0.37 -16.36
N ILE A 512 5.12 -1.11 -15.64
CA ILE A 512 3.83 -0.57 -15.18
C ILE A 512 3.88 -0.08 -13.72
N THR A 513 5.05 -0.14 -13.08
CA THR A 513 5.23 0.34 -11.71
C THR A 513 5.26 1.85 -11.63
N ASN A 514 4.73 2.37 -10.53
CA ASN A 514 4.84 3.79 -10.21
C ASN A 514 5.40 3.92 -8.79
N TRP A 515 6.52 4.62 -8.68
CA TRP A 515 7.18 4.83 -7.40
C TRP A 515 7.94 6.15 -7.38
N ALA A 516 8.19 6.63 -6.17
CA ALA A 516 8.96 7.85 -5.94
C ALA A 516 9.90 7.69 -4.75
N VAL A 517 11.01 8.42 -4.77
CA VAL A 517 11.95 8.50 -3.64
C VAL A 517 12.21 9.95 -3.26
N SER A 518 12.39 10.23 -1.97
CA SER A 518 12.75 11.58 -1.50
C SER A 518 14.18 11.94 -1.86
N ASP A 519 14.43 13.20 -2.24
CA ASP A 519 15.75 13.72 -2.61
C ASP A 519 16.03 15.07 -1.92
N PRO A 520 16.94 15.14 -0.92
CA PRO A 520 17.61 14.03 -0.25
C PRO A 520 16.69 13.30 0.75
N GLY A 521 16.92 12.01 0.96
CA GLY A 521 16.28 11.26 2.05
C GLY A 521 16.14 9.76 1.80
N ASN A 522 15.45 9.10 2.72
CA ASN A 522 15.28 7.65 2.81
C ASN A 522 13.81 7.19 2.63
N ILE A 523 12.95 8.03 2.06
CA ILE A 523 11.53 7.70 1.87
C ILE A 523 11.35 7.08 0.48
N PHE A 524 10.70 5.93 0.44
CA PHE A 524 10.22 5.27 -0.77
C PHE A 524 8.69 5.25 -0.77
N CYS A 525 8.08 5.68 -1.86
CA CYS A 525 6.64 5.67 -2.07
C CYS A 525 6.32 4.73 -3.23
N HIS A 526 5.49 3.72 -2.99
CA HIS A 526 4.74 3.06 -4.05
C HIS A 526 3.45 3.84 -4.29
N ILE A 527 3.09 4.01 -5.56
CA ILE A 527 1.93 4.80 -5.97
C ILE A 527 1.12 3.93 -6.94
N ASP A 528 -0.17 3.80 -6.70
CA ASP A 528 -1.06 2.97 -7.51
C ASP A 528 -1.44 3.66 -8.84
N LYS A 529 -1.41 4.99 -8.87
CA LYS A 529 -1.70 5.81 -10.04
C LYS A 529 -0.42 6.32 -10.72
N PRO A 530 -0.30 6.24 -12.05
CA PRO A 530 0.83 6.81 -12.76
C PRO A 530 0.84 8.35 -12.69
N TYR A 531 1.99 8.96 -12.95
CA TYR A 531 2.21 10.41 -13.04
C TYR A 531 1.66 10.95 -14.37
N LEU A 532 0.37 10.71 -14.56
CA LEU A 532 -0.45 11.16 -15.66
C LEU A 532 -1.50 12.10 -15.07
N ALA A 533 -1.87 13.13 -15.82
CA ALA A 533 -3.07 13.90 -15.51
C ALA A 533 -4.31 12.98 -15.44
N THR A 534 -4.28 11.81 -16.10
CA THR A 534 -5.33 10.77 -16.12
C THR A 534 -4.74 9.41 -16.57
N ALA A 535 -4.94 8.33 -15.79
CA ALA A 535 -4.49 6.98 -16.17
C ALA A 535 -5.52 6.32 -17.08
N ALA A 536 -5.54 6.74 -18.34
CA ALA A 536 -6.50 6.23 -19.31
C ALA A 536 -6.33 4.73 -19.59
N GLY A 537 -7.39 4.01 -19.95
CA GLY A 537 -7.28 2.70 -20.62
C GLY A 537 -6.51 2.87 -21.94
N ALA A 538 -5.52 2.01 -22.22
CA ALA A 538 -4.71 2.09 -23.44
C ALA A 538 -5.55 1.84 -24.70
N TRP A 539 -5.12 2.38 -25.85
CA TRP A 539 -5.63 1.95 -27.15
C TRP A 539 -5.38 0.45 -27.34
N GLN A 540 -6.45 -0.30 -27.58
CA GLN A 540 -6.39 -1.72 -27.91
C GLN A 540 -6.78 -1.91 -29.38
N ASN A 541 -6.17 -2.90 -30.02
CA ASN A 541 -6.62 -3.29 -31.36
C ASN A 541 -8.02 -3.90 -31.26
N GLY A 542 -8.86 -3.65 -32.26
CA GLY A 542 -10.11 -4.38 -32.40
C GLY A 542 -9.84 -5.89 -32.51
N ALA A 543 -10.77 -6.70 -32.01
CA ALA A 543 -10.62 -8.16 -32.03
C ALA A 543 -10.64 -8.76 -33.45
N GLN A 544 -11.33 -8.11 -34.38
CA GLN A 544 -11.36 -8.42 -35.81
C GLN A 544 -11.37 -7.14 -36.64
N ALA A 545 -11.10 -7.26 -37.95
CA ALA A 545 -11.24 -6.16 -38.90
C ALA A 545 -12.70 -5.67 -38.99
N LEU A 546 -12.91 -4.37 -39.23
CA LEU A 546 -14.26 -3.79 -39.39
C LEU A 546 -15.00 -4.31 -40.63
N SER A 547 -14.32 -5.00 -41.55
CA SER A 547 -14.95 -5.66 -42.69
C SER A 547 -15.49 -7.05 -42.38
N SER A 548 -15.18 -7.61 -41.20
CA SER A 548 -15.71 -8.89 -40.77
C SER A 548 -17.14 -8.74 -40.27
N ASP A 549 -18.02 -9.67 -40.61
CA ASP A 549 -19.41 -9.70 -40.14
C ASP A 549 -19.56 -10.13 -38.67
N ASN A 550 -18.47 -10.52 -38.01
CA ASN A 550 -18.47 -10.97 -36.63
C ASN A 550 -17.17 -10.63 -35.90
N GLY A 551 -17.12 -10.92 -34.60
CA GLY A 551 -15.89 -10.84 -33.81
C GLY A 551 -15.40 -9.43 -33.46
N HIS A 552 -16.01 -8.35 -33.96
CA HIS A 552 -15.74 -6.98 -33.51
C HIS A 552 -16.99 -6.29 -32.91
N SER A 553 -16.76 -5.24 -32.12
CA SER A 553 -17.81 -4.59 -31.32
C SER A 553 -18.96 -4.04 -32.17
N PHE A 554 -18.67 -3.35 -33.27
CA PHE A 554 -19.70 -2.76 -34.12
C PHE A 554 -20.52 -3.76 -34.93
N ALA A 555 -19.96 -4.90 -35.37
CA ALA A 555 -20.76 -5.97 -35.97
C ALA A 555 -21.76 -6.52 -34.95
N LYS A 556 -21.31 -6.74 -33.71
CA LYS A 556 -22.18 -7.20 -32.62
C LYS A 556 -23.27 -6.18 -32.26
N THR A 557 -22.92 -4.90 -32.14
CA THR A 557 -23.91 -3.84 -31.85
C THR A 557 -24.96 -3.72 -32.96
N LEU A 558 -24.58 -4.00 -34.21
CA LEU A 558 -25.46 -3.87 -35.37
C LEU A 558 -26.17 -5.16 -35.76
N GLU A 559 -25.98 -6.26 -35.05
CA GLU A 559 -26.56 -7.58 -35.37
C GLU A 559 -28.08 -7.52 -35.63
N HIS A 560 -28.81 -6.71 -34.88
CA HIS A 560 -30.26 -6.53 -35.02
C HIS A 560 -30.66 -5.33 -35.91
N VAL A 561 -29.69 -4.55 -36.37
CA VAL A 561 -29.85 -3.55 -37.43
C VAL A 561 -29.73 -4.22 -38.81
N VAL A 562 -28.86 -5.22 -38.94
CA VAL A 562 -28.61 -6.01 -40.16
C VAL A 562 -29.53 -7.23 -40.29
N GLY A 563 -29.92 -7.83 -39.15
CA GLY A 563 -30.83 -8.98 -39.08
C GLY A 563 -32.25 -8.62 -38.63
N ASN A 564 -33.17 -9.58 -38.76
CA ASN A 564 -34.53 -9.46 -38.25
C ASN A 564 -34.58 -9.86 -36.77
N ASN A 565 -35.04 -8.93 -35.92
CA ASN A 565 -35.38 -9.19 -34.53
C ASN A 565 -36.71 -8.49 -34.21
N ASN A 566 -37.67 -9.24 -33.68
CA ASN A 566 -39.00 -8.71 -33.37
C ASN A 566 -38.97 -7.65 -32.26
N ASN A 567 -38.03 -7.76 -31.34
CA ASN A 567 -37.96 -6.93 -30.15
C ASN A 567 -37.00 -5.74 -30.28
N VAL A 568 -36.27 -5.60 -31.39
CA VAL A 568 -35.31 -4.52 -31.58
C VAL A 568 -35.74 -3.64 -32.74
N LYS A 569 -35.84 -2.34 -32.48
CA LYS A 569 -36.25 -1.32 -33.44
C LYS A 569 -35.21 -0.21 -33.49
N PHE A 570 -35.10 0.45 -34.63
CA PHE A 570 -34.09 1.48 -34.82
C PHE A 570 -34.48 2.55 -35.84
N LEU A 571 -33.83 3.71 -35.68
CA LEU A 571 -33.82 4.81 -36.62
C LEU A 571 -32.37 5.03 -37.07
N ALA A 572 -32.13 4.98 -38.38
CA ALA A 572 -30.82 5.23 -38.98
C ALA A 572 -30.83 6.52 -39.80
N TYR A 573 -29.81 7.35 -39.60
CA TYR A 573 -29.65 8.61 -40.30
C TYR A 573 -28.23 8.77 -40.85
N ASN A 574 -28.12 9.27 -42.07
CA ASN A 574 -26.84 9.45 -42.76
C ASN A 574 -27.00 10.46 -43.89
N ASN A 575 -26.07 11.40 -44.03
CA ASN A 575 -26.07 12.34 -45.15
C ASN A 575 -25.58 11.75 -46.48
N ALA A 576 -25.03 10.54 -46.46
CA ALA A 576 -24.67 9.74 -47.62
C ALA A 576 -25.10 8.28 -47.32
N PRO A 577 -26.41 7.98 -47.38
CA PRO A 577 -26.93 6.65 -47.03
C PRO A 577 -26.47 5.60 -48.07
N PRO A 578 -26.37 4.32 -47.68
CA PRO A 578 -26.10 3.25 -48.63
C PRO A 578 -27.19 3.14 -49.70
N GLY A 579 -26.78 2.87 -50.94
CA GLY A 579 -27.70 2.63 -52.06
C GLY A 579 -28.39 3.86 -52.66
N VAL A 580 -28.17 5.07 -52.14
CA VAL A 580 -28.77 6.30 -52.70
C VAL A 580 -27.70 7.29 -53.17
N PRO A 581 -27.46 7.41 -54.49
CA PRO A 581 -26.48 8.35 -55.02
C PRO A 581 -26.98 9.80 -54.96
N SER A 582 -26.05 10.74 -54.75
CA SER A 582 -26.22 12.17 -55.04
C SER A 582 -27.24 12.98 -54.20
N ILE A 583 -27.59 12.54 -53.00
CA ILE A 583 -28.43 13.35 -52.10
C ILE A 583 -27.64 14.56 -51.58
N LYS A 584 -28.16 15.77 -51.81
CA LYS A 584 -27.59 17.00 -51.25
C LYS A 584 -28.29 17.32 -49.93
N THR A 585 -27.57 17.12 -48.82
CA THR A 585 -28.00 17.61 -47.51
C THR A 585 -26.96 18.60 -46.97
N LYS A 586 -27.40 19.53 -46.11
CA LYS A 586 -26.49 20.44 -45.41
C LYS A 586 -25.96 19.83 -44.10
N SER A 587 -26.51 18.70 -43.66
CA SER A 587 -26.08 18.01 -42.45
C SER A 587 -24.91 17.07 -42.75
N ASN A 588 -23.99 16.93 -41.79
CA ASN A 588 -22.94 15.90 -41.86
C ASN A 588 -23.16 14.77 -40.85
N SER A 589 -24.20 14.89 -40.02
CA SER A 589 -24.51 13.96 -38.94
C SER A 589 -24.88 12.58 -39.49
N LYS A 590 -24.29 11.54 -38.92
CA LYS A 590 -24.59 10.13 -39.20
C LYS A 590 -24.69 9.35 -37.90
N GLY A 591 -25.55 8.36 -37.85
CA GLY A 591 -25.76 7.58 -36.65
C GLY A 591 -27.03 6.74 -36.67
N ILE A 592 -27.23 6.05 -35.55
CA ILE A 592 -28.29 5.05 -35.38
C ILE A 592 -28.79 5.16 -33.94
N ILE A 593 -30.11 5.20 -33.76
CA ILE A 593 -30.78 5.03 -32.46
C ILE A 593 -31.41 3.66 -32.47
N ILE A 594 -31.07 2.82 -31.50
CA ILE A 594 -31.57 1.44 -31.35
C ILE A 594 -32.29 1.36 -30.00
N LEU A 595 -33.43 0.70 -29.93
CA LEU A 595 -34.15 0.42 -28.68
C LEU A 595 -34.72 -0.99 -28.66
N SER A 596 -35.04 -1.46 -27.45
CA SER A 596 -35.63 -2.77 -27.21
C SER A 596 -37.10 -2.63 -26.78
N THR A 597 -38.05 -3.19 -27.51
CA THR A 597 -39.49 -3.08 -27.20
C THR A 597 -39.94 -3.98 -26.02
N ASN A 598 -38.99 -4.59 -25.31
CA ASN A 598 -39.26 -5.53 -24.21
C ASN A 598 -38.46 -5.20 -22.93
N ALA A 599 -37.65 -4.15 -22.93
CA ALA A 599 -36.84 -3.71 -21.79
C ALA A 599 -36.43 -2.24 -22.01
N ASP A 600 -36.38 -1.41 -20.95
CA ASP A 600 -35.89 -0.02 -21.02
C ASP A 600 -34.38 0.00 -21.34
N SER A 601 -34.02 -0.23 -22.60
CA SER A 601 -32.64 -0.32 -23.04
C SER A 601 -32.50 0.18 -24.47
N ALA A 602 -31.61 1.16 -24.63
CA ALA A 602 -31.33 1.78 -25.90
C ALA A 602 -29.84 2.00 -26.13
N ALA A 603 -29.49 2.20 -27.39
CA ALA A 603 -28.15 2.56 -27.81
C ALA A 603 -28.20 3.72 -28.82
N TRP A 604 -27.28 4.65 -28.67
CA TRP A 604 -27.06 5.70 -29.67
C TRP A 604 -25.65 5.60 -30.24
N ILE A 605 -25.59 5.43 -31.55
CA ILE A 605 -24.36 5.32 -32.33
C ILE A 605 -24.18 6.60 -33.14
N VAL A 606 -22.97 7.16 -33.10
CA VAL A 606 -22.56 8.31 -33.91
C VAL A 606 -21.28 7.93 -34.68
N HIS A 607 -21.25 8.18 -35.99
CA HIS A 607 -20.11 7.82 -36.81
C HIS A 607 -19.83 8.80 -37.96
N THR A 608 -18.68 8.63 -38.62
CA THR A 608 -18.30 9.42 -39.81
C THR A 608 -18.43 8.68 -41.14
N VAL A 609 -18.66 7.37 -41.11
CA VAL A 609 -18.64 6.46 -42.28
C VAL A 609 -19.81 6.72 -43.26
N PRO A 610 -19.57 7.16 -44.51
CA PRO A 610 -20.59 7.21 -45.56
C PRO A 610 -20.99 5.81 -46.03
N GLY A 611 -22.22 5.63 -46.51
CA GLY A 611 -22.69 4.33 -47.01
C GLY A 611 -22.90 3.27 -45.92
N PHE A 612 -23.01 3.67 -44.65
CA PHE A 612 -23.09 2.77 -43.50
C PHE A 612 -24.12 3.24 -42.46
N PRO A 613 -24.79 2.32 -41.74
CA PRO A 613 -24.96 0.91 -42.08
C PRO A 613 -26.03 0.74 -43.17
N THR A 614 -26.08 -0.43 -43.79
CA THR A 614 -27.22 -0.80 -44.66
C THR A 614 -28.27 -1.50 -43.79
N ALA A 615 -29.45 -0.87 -43.66
CA ALA A 615 -30.51 -1.36 -42.79
C ALA A 615 -31.15 -2.64 -43.36
N LYS A 616 -31.40 -3.64 -42.50
CA LYS A 616 -32.08 -4.92 -42.84
C LYS A 616 -31.44 -5.73 -43.97
N THR A 617 -30.14 -5.56 -44.17
CA THR A 617 -29.33 -6.40 -45.07
C THR A 617 -28.14 -6.97 -44.31
N ALA A 618 -27.50 -8.01 -44.84
CA ALA A 618 -26.26 -8.55 -44.27
C ALA A 618 -25.22 -7.45 -43.97
N TYR A 619 -24.45 -7.64 -42.89
CA TYR A 619 -23.41 -6.70 -42.50
C TYR A 619 -22.45 -6.43 -43.65
N SER A 620 -22.24 -5.16 -43.96
CA SER A 620 -21.34 -4.73 -45.03
C SER A 620 -20.62 -3.46 -44.62
N TRP A 621 -19.29 -3.50 -44.74
CA TRP A 621 -18.42 -2.35 -44.54
C TRP A 621 -18.06 -1.72 -45.90
N PRO A 622 -18.20 -0.39 -46.08
CA PRO A 622 -17.82 0.28 -47.31
C PRO A 622 -16.30 0.21 -47.56
N VAL A 623 -15.86 -0.68 -48.44
CA VAL A 623 -14.43 -0.95 -48.70
C VAL A 623 -13.65 0.31 -49.11
N ALA A 624 -14.29 1.23 -49.83
CA ALA A 624 -13.70 2.52 -50.22
C ALA A 624 -13.25 3.38 -49.02
N GLU A 625 -13.86 3.18 -47.85
CA GLU A 625 -13.57 3.94 -46.64
C GLU A 625 -12.38 3.36 -45.85
N ASN A 626 -11.80 2.23 -46.27
CA ASN A 626 -10.55 1.71 -45.68
C ASN A 626 -9.36 2.65 -45.84
N ALA A 627 -9.38 3.52 -46.86
CA ALA A 627 -8.33 4.49 -47.12
C ALA A 627 -8.41 5.74 -46.23
N ARG A 628 -9.43 5.85 -45.37
CA ARG A 628 -9.73 7.06 -44.59
C ARG A 628 -9.84 6.79 -43.10
N GLY A 629 -9.49 7.78 -42.30
CA GLY A 629 -9.69 7.76 -40.85
C GLY A 629 -11.17 7.98 -40.49
N HIS A 630 -11.74 7.07 -39.71
CA HIS A 630 -13.12 7.16 -39.22
C HIS A 630 -13.22 7.07 -37.70
N LEU A 631 -14.28 7.67 -37.17
CA LEU A 631 -14.64 7.59 -35.76
C LEU A 631 -16.03 6.98 -35.64
N LEU A 632 -16.17 6.02 -34.74
CA LEU A 632 -17.44 5.42 -34.37
C LEU A 632 -17.56 5.43 -32.84
N ILE A 633 -18.69 5.91 -32.34
CA ILE A 633 -19.01 6.02 -30.91
C ILE A 633 -20.32 5.28 -30.69
N CYS A 634 -20.37 4.39 -29.69
CA CYS A 634 -21.61 3.75 -29.24
C CYS A 634 -21.83 4.08 -27.76
N LEU A 635 -23.04 4.56 -27.44
CA LEU A 635 -23.47 4.92 -26.10
C LEU A 635 -24.68 4.08 -25.72
N THR A 636 -24.55 3.22 -24.70
CA THR A 636 -25.71 2.57 -24.07
C THR A 636 -26.42 3.58 -23.18
N ILE A 637 -27.73 3.71 -23.33
CA ILE A 637 -28.59 4.72 -22.70
C ILE A 637 -29.96 4.12 -22.36
N SER A 638 -30.70 4.73 -21.44
CA SER A 638 -32.11 4.42 -21.25
C SER A 638 -32.97 5.05 -22.36
N GLU A 639 -34.13 4.48 -22.64
CA GLU A 639 -35.05 4.96 -23.68
C GLU A 639 -35.56 6.37 -23.39
N THR A 640 -35.73 6.69 -22.12
CA THR A 640 -36.10 8.02 -21.63
C THR A 640 -35.18 9.15 -22.11
N GLN A 641 -33.96 8.83 -22.57
CA GLN A 641 -32.98 9.80 -23.06
C GLN A 641 -33.04 10.03 -24.57
N ILE A 642 -33.74 9.18 -25.33
CA ILE A 642 -33.88 9.27 -26.79
C ILE A 642 -34.48 10.61 -27.19
N ASN A 643 -35.52 11.08 -26.50
CA ASN A 643 -36.17 12.35 -26.82
C ASN A 643 -35.22 13.56 -26.69
N ALA A 644 -34.25 13.52 -25.77
CA ALA A 644 -33.23 14.56 -25.62
C ALA A 644 -32.21 14.55 -26.77
N ILE A 645 -31.88 13.36 -27.27
CA ILE A 645 -31.03 13.18 -28.47
C ILE A 645 -31.78 13.69 -29.70
N ALA A 646 -33.03 13.28 -29.88
CA ALA A 646 -33.88 13.69 -30.98
C ALA A 646 -34.06 15.22 -31.05
N ALA A 647 -34.26 15.88 -29.89
CA ALA A 647 -34.31 17.35 -29.83
C ALA A 647 -33.05 18.03 -30.36
N SER A 648 -31.88 17.39 -30.22
CA SER A 648 -30.64 17.89 -30.78
C SER A 648 -30.57 17.61 -32.28
N LEU A 649 -30.83 16.36 -32.70
CA LEU A 649 -30.80 15.97 -34.12
C LEU A 649 -31.78 16.79 -34.98
N LEU A 650 -32.94 17.15 -34.44
CA LEU A 650 -33.94 17.97 -35.13
C LEU A 650 -33.37 19.33 -35.61
N LEU A 651 -32.46 19.95 -34.84
CA LEU A 651 -31.79 21.18 -35.27
C LEU A 651 -30.75 20.95 -36.37
N VAL A 652 -30.14 19.76 -36.38
CA VAL A 652 -29.06 19.42 -37.31
C VAL A 652 -29.60 18.88 -38.63
N GLN A 653 -30.90 18.54 -38.68
CA GLN A 653 -31.63 18.08 -39.86
C GLN A 653 -30.91 16.94 -40.60
N PRO A 654 -30.53 15.85 -39.92
CA PRO A 654 -29.94 14.72 -40.59
C PRO A 654 -30.99 14.03 -41.49
N MET A 655 -30.54 13.36 -42.53
CA MET A 655 -31.43 12.58 -43.38
C MET A 655 -31.63 11.19 -42.77
N VAL A 656 -32.85 10.92 -42.33
CA VAL A 656 -33.29 9.59 -41.87
C VAL A 656 -33.53 8.73 -43.12
N HIS A 657 -32.84 7.59 -43.23
CA HIS A 657 -32.99 6.66 -44.36
C HIS A 657 -33.69 5.36 -43.96
N TYR A 658 -33.87 5.12 -42.66
CA TYR A 658 -34.62 3.99 -42.16
C TYR A 658 -35.19 4.32 -40.78
N ASN A 659 -36.43 3.91 -40.52
CA ASN A 659 -37.06 3.98 -39.21
C ASN A 659 -38.13 2.89 -39.10
N ASP A 660 -38.00 1.98 -38.12
CA ASP A 660 -39.03 1.02 -37.77
C ASP A 660 -39.49 1.11 -36.30
N ILE A 661 -39.10 2.18 -35.60
CA ILE A 661 -39.53 2.41 -34.22
C ILE A 661 -41.03 2.72 -34.20
N PRO A 662 -41.86 1.89 -33.54
CA PRO A 662 -43.30 2.06 -33.52
C PRO A 662 -43.72 3.20 -32.60
N GLU A 663 -44.84 3.85 -32.94
CA GLU A 663 -45.35 5.02 -32.23
C GLU A 663 -45.67 4.76 -30.74
N ALA A 664 -46.02 3.51 -30.41
CA ALA A 664 -46.26 3.09 -29.02
C ALA A 664 -45.04 3.31 -28.10
N GLU A 665 -43.82 3.12 -28.62
CA GLU A 665 -42.56 3.32 -27.88
C GLU A 665 -42.20 4.81 -27.78
N THR A 666 -42.77 5.65 -28.66
CA THR A 666 -42.42 7.07 -28.78
C THR A 666 -43.55 8.01 -28.38
N ALA A 667 -44.62 7.48 -27.78
CA ALA A 667 -45.78 8.26 -27.32
C ALA A 667 -45.39 9.44 -26.41
N GLY A 668 -44.36 9.26 -25.58
CA GLY A 668 -43.79 10.31 -24.71
C GLY A 668 -42.66 11.15 -25.33
N MET A 669 -42.36 10.99 -26.63
CA MET A 669 -41.14 11.52 -27.27
C MET A 669 -41.46 12.49 -28.43
N PRO A 670 -42.01 13.69 -28.15
CA PRO A 670 -42.47 14.61 -29.18
C PRO A 670 -41.37 15.12 -30.12
N TYR A 671 -40.10 15.19 -29.68
CA TYR A 671 -39.00 15.57 -30.57
C TYR A 671 -38.57 14.42 -31.47
N PHE A 672 -38.69 13.18 -31.00
CA PHE A 672 -38.44 12.00 -31.83
C PHE A 672 -39.46 11.91 -32.96
N ASN A 673 -40.76 12.05 -32.66
CA ASN A 673 -41.81 11.99 -33.68
C ASN A 673 -41.59 13.07 -34.76
N LYS A 674 -41.24 14.30 -34.35
CA LYS A 674 -40.86 15.37 -35.29
C LYS A 674 -39.64 15.02 -36.15
N LEU A 675 -38.63 14.36 -35.58
CA LEU A 675 -37.44 13.94 -36.33
C LEU A 675 -37.78 12.83 -37.33
N ALA A 676 -38.56 11.83 -36.92
CA ALA A 676 -39.01 10.73 -37.75
C ALA A 676 -39.87 11.21 -38.93
N GLU A 677 -40.70 12.24 -38.72
CA GLU A 677 -41.51 12.90 -39.75
C GLU A 677 -40.71 13.87 -40.64
N GLY A 678 -39.41 14.08 -40.37
CA GLY A 678 -38.58 15.01 -41.14
C GLY A 678 -38.91 16.50 -40.91
N LYS A 679 -39.56 16.84 -39.79
CA LYS A 679 -39.90 18.24 -39.46
C LYS A 679 -38.65 19.06 -39.13
N ILE A 680 -38.71 20.36 -39.41
CA ILE A 680 -37.59 21.29 -39.20
C ILE A 680 -38.01 22.37 -38.17
N PRO A 681 -37.13 22.74 -37.21
CA PRO A 681 -37.41 23.85 -36.30
C PRO A 681 -37.40 25.20 -37.04
N THR A 682 -38.55 25.87 -37.07
CA THR A 682 -38.72 27.19 -37.72
C THR A 682 -38.66 28.36 -36.73
N LEU A 683 -38.82 28.10 -35.44
CA LEU A 683 -38.83 29.10 -34.37
C LEU A 683 -37.59 28.99 -33.47
N PRO A 684 -37.11 30.11 -32.90
CA PRO A 684 -36.01 30.10 -31.94
C PRO A 684 -36.38 29.35 -30.64
N PRO A 685 -35.39 28.82 -29.89
CA PRO A 685 -33.95 28.99 -30.08
C PRO A 685 -33.35 28.09 -31.18
N PHE A 686 -32.47 28.64 -32.01
CA PHE A 686 -31.77 27.93 -33.09
C PHE A 686 -30.48 27.20 -32.63
N THR A 687 -30.27 27.13 -31.32
CA THR A 687 -29.21 26.37 -30.69
C THR A 687 -29.80 25.56 -29.54
N SER A 688 -29.24 24.39 -29.29
CA SER A 688 -29.66 23.53 -28.19
C SER A 688 -28.45 23.00 -27.43
N ARG A 689 -28.68 22.81 -26.13
CA ARG A 689 -27.77 22.15 -25.20
C ARG A 689 -28.57 21.08 -24.46
N ARG A 690 -28.26 19.82 -24.74
CA ARG A 690 -28.84 18.68 -24.02
C ARG A 690 -27.73 17.94 -23.28
N SER A 691 -28.12 17.24 -22.22
CA SER A 691 -27.21 16.35 -21.50
C SER A 691 -27.91 15.02 -21.31
N ILE A 692 -27.18 13.95 -21.58
CA ILE A 692 -27.59 12.57 -21.36
C ILE A 692 -26.53 11.88 -20.49
N ARG A 693 -26.84 10.69 -20.00
CA ARG A 693 -25.97 9.83 -19.22
C ARG A 693 -26.01 8.42 -19.78
N THR A 694 -24.85 7.78 -19.88
CA THR A 694 -24.81 6.36 -20.24
C THR A 694 -25.43 5.50 -19.15
N GLU A 695 -26.09 4.42 -19.54
CA GLU A 695 -26.66 3.45 -18.64
C GLU A 695 -25.54 2.58 -18.03
N ASN A 696 -25.15 2.89 -16.79
CA ASN A 696 -24.20 2.10 -16.00
C ASN A 696 -24.40 2.39 -14.51
N ALA A 697 -24.87 1.39 -13.75
CA ALA A 697 -25.16 1.54 -12.32
C ALA A 697 -23.92 1.90 -11.46
N ALA A 698 -22.72 1.53 -11.89
CA ALA A 698 -21.47 1.73 -11.15
C ALA A 698 -20.74 3.04 -11.52
N GLY A 699 -21.14 3.74 -12.59
CA GLY A 699 -20.44 4.94 -13.04
C GLY A 699 -20.95 5.51 -14.36
N PRO A 700 -22.10 6.22 -14.36
CA PRO A 700 -22.65 6.81 -15.57
C PRO A 700 -21.73 7.91 -16.11
N VAL A 701 -21.52 7.91 -17.43
CA VAL A 701 -20.73 8.94 -18.13
C VAL A 701 -21.66 10.04 -18.61
N ALA A 702 -21.36 11.28 -18.25
CA ALA A 702 -22.10 12.44 -18.75
C ALA A 702 -21.71 12.75 -20.20
N VAL A 703 -22.72 12.95 -21.05
CA VAL A 703 -22.54 13.33 -22.45
C VAL A 703 -23.37 14.59 -22.72
N HIS A 704 -22.72 15.63 -23.23
CA HIS A 704 -23.34 16.88 -23.62
C HIS A 704 -23.47 16.95 -25.13
N ILE A 705 -24.66 17.28 -25.59
CA ILE A 705 -24.97 17.43 -27.02
C ILE A 705 -25.22 18.91 -27.28
N TYR A 706 -24.37 19.50 -28.12
CA TYR A 706 -24.49 20.88 -28.57
C TYR A 706 -24.90 20.87 -30.04
N SER A 707 -26.00 21.51 -30.37
CA SER A 707 -26.51 21.56 -31.73
C SER A 707 -26.89 22.99 -32.13
N LYS A 708 -26.76 23.28 -33.41
CA LYS A 708 -27.21 24.51 -34.04
C LYS A 708 -27.90 24.21 -35.36
N SER A 709 -28.92 24.98 -35.69
CA SER A 709 -29.49 24.99 -37.04
C SER A 709 -28.74 25.98 -37.94
N GLU A 710 -29.00 25.90 -39.24
CA GLU A 710 -28.56 26.88 -40.24
C GLU A 710 -28.97 28.32 -39.91
N SER A 711 -30.12 28.52 -39.24
CA SER A 711 -30.65 29.85 -38.90
C SER A 711 -29.82 30.56 -37.83
N SER A 712 -29.08 29.82 -36.98
CA SER A 712 -28.30 30.41 -35.88
C SER A 712 -27.13 31.30 -36.34
N LYS A 713 -26.57 31.05 -37.53
CA LYS A 713 -25.35 31.69 -38.05
C LYS A 713 -24.10 31.59 -37.16
N TYR A 714 -24.13 30.81 -36.09
CA TYR A 714 -23.01 30.66 -35.17
C TYR A 714 -21.95 29.69 -35.68
N GLU A 715 -20.70 30.01 -35.37
CA GLU A 715 -19.55 29.13 -35.56
C GLU A 715 -19.55 28.11 -34.42
N VAL A 716 -19.67 26.81 -34.74
CA VAL A 716 -19.91 25.75 -33.74
C VAL A 716 -18.78 25.62 -32.69
N TYR A 717 -17.52 25.83 -33.05
CA TYR A 717 -16.38 25.62 -32.15
C TYR A 717 -16.26 26.73 -31.10
N LYS A 718 -16.09 27.99 -31.51
CA LYS A 718 -15.85 29.14 -30.61
C LYS A 718 -17.16 29.67 -30.02
N LYS A 719 -18.20 29.85 -30.84
CA LYS A 719 -19.44 30.53 -30.41
C LYS A 719 -20.43 29.59 -29.71
N VAL A 720 -20.33 28.28 -29.93
CA VAL A 720 -21.14 27.27 -29.22
C VAL A 720 -20.27 26.51 -28.20
N ILE A 721 -19.32 25.68 -28.63
CA ILE A 721 -18.57 24.78 -27.73
C ILE A 721 -17.73 25.54 -26.69
N VAL A 722 -16.79 26.41 -27.11
CA VAL A 722 -15.91 27.15 -26.18
C VAL A 722 -16.72 28.06 -25.27
N ARG A 723 -17.75 28.73 -25.81
CA ARG A 723 -18.63 29.61 -25.04
C ARG A 723 -19.37 28.87 -23.93
N VAL A 724 -19.90 27.68 -24.23
CA VAL A 724 -20.68 26.87 -23.28
C VAL A 724 -19.78 26.12 -22.32
N LEU A 725 -18.72 25.47 -22.82
CA LEU A 725 -17.77 24.71 -21.99
C LEU A 725 -16.94 25.60 -21.08
N LYS A 726 -16.80 26.89 -21.40
CA LYS A 726 -15.98 27.82 -20.65
C LYS A 726 -14.53 27.33 -20.50
N LYS A 727 -14.00 26.67 -21.53
CA LYS A 727 -12.64 26.10 -21.60
C LYS A 727 -12.01 26.34 -22.96
N THR A 728 -10.68 26.43 -23.00
CA THR A 728 -9.91 26.33 -24.26
C THR A 728 -10.08 24.92 -24.81
N ILE A 729 -10.08 24.76 -26.13
CA ILE A 729 -10.14 23.44 -26.78
C ILE A 729 -8.98 23.28 -27.76
N LYS A 730 -8.46 22.06 -27.87
CA LYS A 730 -7.53 21.63 -28.91
C LYS A 730 -8.31 20.90 -30.00
N VAL A 731 -8.17 21.29 -31.26
CA VAL A 731 -9.03 20.84 -32.36
C VAL A 731 -8.22 20.07 -33.40
N TRP A 732 -8.71 18.88 -33.75
CA TRP A 732 -8.30 18.09 -34.91
C TRP A 732 -9.44 18.13 -35.93
N SER A 733 -9.19 18.77 -37.07
CA SER A 733 -10.19 18.93 -38.12
C SER A 733 -9.54 19.47 -39.38
N LYS A 734 -10.05 19.07 -40.55
CA LYS A 734 -9.81 19.81 -41.80
C LYS A 734 -10.23 21.27 -41.62
N ARG A 735 -9.42 22.19 -42.12
CA ARG A 735 -9.64 23.63 -41.93
C ARG A 735 -9.40 24.41 -43.21
N ASP A 736 -10.05 25.55 -43.33
CA ASP A 736 -9.81 26.51 -44.39
C ASP A 736 -8.72 27.49 -43.95
N ASN A 737 -8.31 28.36 -44.86
CA ASN A 737 -7.32 29.40 -44.55
C ASN A 737 -7.96 30.62 -43.85
N ILE A 738 -9.25 30.56 -43.49
CA ILE A 738 -10.03 31.68 -42.96
C ILE A 738 -10.09 31.59 -41.43
N LEU A 739 -10.51 30.45 -40.89
CA LEU A 739 -10.57 30.24 -39.45
C LEU A 739 -9.19 29.87 -38.89
N LYS A 740 -8.60 30.80 -38.14
CA LYS A 740 -7.30 30.61 -37.50
C LYS A 740 -7.44 30.12 -36.05
N GLY A 741 -6.38 29.50 -35.53
CA GLY A 741 -6.22 29.29 -34.10
C GLY A 741 -6.02 30.63 -33.37
N ASP A 742 -6.38 30.69 -32.10
CA ASP A 742 -6.21 31.88 -31.27
C ASP A 742 -5.30 31.55 -30.08
N CYS A 743 -4.44 32.49 -29.70
CA CYS A 743 -3.50 32.34 -28.60
C CYS A 743 -3.27 33.63 -27.80
N ARG A 744 -3.88 34.76 -28.18
CA ARG A 744 -3.58 36.07 -27.57
C ARG A 744 -4.74 36.55 -26.69
N GLY A 745 -4.42 37.02 -25.49
CA GLY A 745 -5.36 37.61 -24.53
C GLY A 745 -5.81 36.69 -23.38
N SER A 746 -6.50 37.26 -22.40
CA SER A 746 -7.05 36.60 -21.20
C SER A 746 -8.32 35.76 -21.47
N GLN A 747 -8.71 35.60 -22.74
CA GLN A 747 -9.88 34.83 -23.15
C GLN A 747 -9.57 33.35 -23.40
N ARG A 748 -10.61 32.52 -23.53
CA ARG A 748 -10.51 31.09 -23.83
C ARG A 748 -10.34 30.87 -25.33
N HIS A 749 -9.48 29.93 -25.71
CA HIS A 749 -8.91 29.85 -27.06
C HIS A 749 -9.29 28.59 -27.82
N ILE A 750 -9.10 28.61 -29.14
CA ILE A 750 -9.04 27.42 -30.00
C ILE A 750 -7.59 27.20 -30.37
N ARG A 751 -7.03 26.05 -30.01
CA ARG A 751 -5.67 25.63 -30.39
C ARG A 751 -5.77 24.54 -31.44
N LEU A 752 -5.08 24.71 -32.55
CA LEU A 752 -5.11 23.73 -33.64
C LEU A 752 -4.06 22.65 -33.39
N ILE A 753 -4.41 21.39 -33.62
CA ILE A 753 -3.48 20.26 -33.53
C ILE A 753 -2.66 20.19 -34.82
N LYS A 754 -1.37 19.90 -34.68
CA LYS A 754 -0.42 19.81 -35.79
C LYS A 754 -0.62 18.49 -36.55
N SER A 755 -0.62 18.58 -37.88
CA SER A 755 -0.58 17.44 -38.81
C SER A 755 0.86 17.22 -39.32
N PRO A 756 1.32 15.97 -39.52
CA PRO A 756 0.66 14.70 -39.20
C PRO A 756 0.64 14.39 -37.69
N ALA A 757 -0.21 13.45 -37.27
CA ALA A 757 -0.27 12.93 -35.92
C ALA A 757 -0.17 11.40 -35.88
N VAL A 758 0.05 10.85 -34.68
CA VAL A 758 0.21 9.40 -34.46
C VAL A 758 -0.86 8.93 -33.49
N ILE A 759 -1.65 7.95 -33.90
CA ILE A 759 -2.60 7.21 -33.06
C ILE A 759 -1.95 5.87 -32.72
N ARG A 760 -1.31 5.80 -31.55
CA ARG A 760 -0.51 4.65 -31.09
C ARG A 760 0.63 4.31 -32.06
N ASP A 761 0.40 3.41 -33.01
CA ASP A 761 1.32 2.90 -34.02
C ASP A 761 0.92 3.28 -35.46
N HIS A 762 -0.19 4.01 -35.63
CA HIS A 762 -0.72 4.43 -36.93
C HIS A 762 -0.53 5.93 -37.17
N ASN A 763 0.11 6.29 -38.27
CA ASN A 763 0.23 7.68 -38.71
C ASN A 763 -1.07 8.13 -39.38
N THR A 764 -1.50 9.35 -39.08
CA THR A 764 -2.65 10.00 -39.71
C THR A 764 -2.32 11.44 -40.07
N ASN A 765 -3.05 12.01 -41.02
CA ASN A 765 -2.93 13.40 -41.43
C ASN A 765 -4.32 13.96 -41.74
N LEU A 766 -4.39 15.29 -41.85
CA LEU A 766 -5.67 15.96 -42.08
C LEU A 766 -6.28 15.62 -43.44
N GLU A 767 -5.53 15.13 -44.43
CA GLU A 767 -6.02 14.80 -45.76
C GLU A 767 -6.76 13.46 -45.78
N ALA A 768 -6.17 12.44 -45.14
CA ALA A 768 -6.67 11.07 -45.03
C ALA A 768 -7.68 10.88 -43.89
N ASP A 769 -7.68 11.75 -42.88
CA ASP A 769 -8.60 11.69 -41.75
C ASP A 769 -9.82 12.58 -41.97
N ILE A 770 -11.02 12.01 -41.97
CA ILE A 770 -12.26 12.78 -42.13
C ILE A 770 -12.94 13.10 -40.79
N THR A 771 -12.32 12.72 -39.67
CA THR A 771 -12.87 12.97 -38.35
C THR A 771 -12.65 14.42 -37.93
N ASN A 772 -13.63 14.97 -37.19
CA ASN A 772 -13.45 16.24 -36.51
C ASN A 772 -13.72 16.03 -35.02
N TRP A 773 -12.75 16.38 -34.19
CA TRP A 773 -12.85 16.20 -32.76
C TRP A 773 -12.04 17.25 -32.00
N ALA A 774 -12.38 17.43 -30.73
CA ALA A 774 -11.71 18.38 -29.85
C ALA A 774 -11.56 17.85 -28.44
N VAL A 775 -10.53 18.31 -27.73
CA VAL A 775 -10.33 18.03 -26.29
C VAL A 775 -10.18 19.32 -25.50
N SER A 776 -10.70 19.35 -24.28
CA SER A 776 -10.61 20.54 -23.41
C SER A 776 -9.23 20.76 -22.79
N ASP A 777 -8.76 22.00 -22.69
CA ASP A 777 -7.47 22.38 -22.09
C ASP A 777 -7.64 23.53 -21.07
N PRO A 778 -7.52 23.31 -19.75
CA PRO A 778 -7.45 22.00 -19.08
C PRO A 778 -8.82 21.32 -19.05
N GLY A 779 -8.87 19.99 -18.91
CA GLY A 779 -10.13 19.32 -18.59
C GLY A 779 -10.11 17.81 -18.78
N ASN A 780 -11.30 17.28 -19.06
CA ASN A 780 -11.65 15.86 -19.09
C ASN A 780 -12.72 15.57 -20.17
N ILE A 781 -12.86 16.48 -21.15
CA ILE A 781 -13.90 16.44 -22.18
C ILE A 781 -13.27 16.11 -23.52
N PHE A 782 -13.82 15.09 -24.17
CA PHE A 782 -13.61 14.79 -25.59
C PHE A 782 -14.89 15.12 -26.35
N CYS A 783 -14.81 15.82 -27.47
CA CYS A 783 -15.94 16.14 -28.33
C CYS A 783 -15.73 15.58 -29.72
N HIS A 784 -16.71 14.87 -30.27
CA HIS A 784 -16.84 14.67 -31.71
C HIS A 784 -17.69 15.80 -32.30
N ILE A 785 -17.28 16.35 -33.45
CA ILE A 785 -18.00 17.39 -34.18
C ILE A 785 -18.26 16.86 -35.60
N ASP A 786 -19.48 17.04 -36.11
CA ASP A 786 -19.85 16.53 -37.44
C ASP A 786 -19.37 17.43 -38.59
N LYS A 787 -19.09 18.71 -38.29
CA LYS A 787 -18.59 19.70 -39.26
C LYS A 787 -17.10 20.00 -39.12
N PRO A 788 -16.38 20.15 -40.24
CA PRO A 788 -15.00 20.59 -40.22
C PRO A 788 -14.85 22.03 -39.73
N TYR A 789 -13.64 22.42 -39.36
CA TYR A 789 -13.29 23.77 -38.91
C TYR A 789 -13.15 24.73 -40.09
N PHE A 790 -14.23 24.88 -40.85
CA PHE A 790 -14.37 25.82 -41.96
C PHE A 790 -15.25 27.01 -41.55
N LYS A 791 -15.18 28.13 -42.26
CA LYS A 791 -16.03 29.31 -42.06
C LYS A 791 -17.45 29.09 -42.55
N ASN A 792 -17.61 28.35 -43.65
CA ASN A 792 -18.91 28.12 -44.30
C ASN A 792 -19.93 27.40 -43.41
N GLN A 793 -19.50 26.52 -42.49
CA GLN A 793 -20.38 25.85 -41.50
C GLN A 793 -21.20 26.81 -40.65
N THR A 794 -20.83 28.10 -40.56
CA THR A 794 -21.69 29.12 -39.94
C THR A 794 -23.09 29.13 -40.57
N ARG A 795 -23.21 28.84 -41.86
CA ARG A 795 -24.47 28.75 -42.62
C ARG A 795 -25.01 27.31 -42.75
N GLU A 796 -24.46 26.36 -42.01
CA GLU A 796 -24.88 24.97 -42.03
C GLU A 796 -25.31 24.51 -40.63
N PRO A 797 -26.21 23.52 -40.51
CA PRO A 797 -26.43 22.83 -39.24
C PRO A 797 -25.15 22.13 -38.77
N ALA A 798 -24.96 22.05 -37.45
CA ALA A 798 -23.82 21.37 -36.85
C ALA A 798 -24.17 20.78 -35.48
N MET A 799 -23.50 19.69 -35.14
CA MET A 799 -23.61 19.01 -33.85
C MET A 799 -22.24 18.68 -33.27
N ALA A 800 -22.13 18.80 -31.95
CA ALA A 800 -21.01 18.30 -31.18
C ALA A 800 -21.50 17.39 -30.04
N VAL A 801 -20.93 16.20 -29.96
CA VAL A 801 -21.17 15.22 -28.90
C VAL A 801 -19.95 15.19 -28.00
N CYS A 802 -20.08 15.75 -26.80
CA CYS A 802 -19.00 15.97 -25.84
C CYS A 802 -19.13 15.04 -24.63
N ILE A 803 -18.18 14.14 -24.46
CA ILE A 803 -18.15 13.08 -23.44
C ILE A 803 -17.22 13.51 -22.30
N GLU A 804 -17.75 13.54 -21.07
CA GLU A 804 -16.97 13.76 -19.85
C GLU A 804 -16.40 12.43 -19.34
N ASN A 805 -15.30 11.99 -19.96
CA ASN A 805 -14.60 10.78 -19.57
C ASN A 805 -13.10 10.99 -19.56
N ASN A 806 -12.49 10.77 -18.40
CA ASN A 806 -11.06 10.95 -18.16
C ASN A 806 -10.17 10.08 -19.05
N ASP A 807 -10.60 8.85 -19.33
CA ASP A 807 -9.77 7.89 -20.05
C ASP A 807 -9.75 8.21 -21.55
N ILE A 808 -10.94 8.45 -22.12
CA ILE A 808 -11.07 8.88 -23.52
C ILE A 808 -10.34 10.22 -23.71
N PHE A 809 -10.56 11.17 -22.81
CA PHE A 809 -9.89 12.47 -22.85
C PHE A 809 -8.37 12.32 -22.89
N ALA A 810 -7.77 11.50 -22.01
CA ALA A 810 -6.32 11.39 -21.98
C ALA A 810 -5.75 10.85 -23.30
N ARG A 811 -6.41 9.85 -23.91
CA ARG A 811 -5.96 9.23 -25.16
C ARG A 811 -6.00 10.20 -26.34
N PHE A 812 -7.07 10.98 -26.47
CA PHE A 812 -7.13 12.01 -27.50
C PHE A 812 -6.22 13.20 -27.20
N ASN A 813 -6.00 13.52 -25.93
CA ASN A 813 -5.09 14.58 -25.55
C ASN A 813 -3.59 14.20 -25.72
N GLU A 814 -3.25 12.92 -25.69
CA GLU A 814 -1.93 12.40 -26.10
C GLU A 814 -1.68 12.64 -27.60
N ILE A 815 -2.69 12.38 -28.44
CA ILE A 815 -2.64 12.69 -29.89
C ILE A 815 -2.49 14.21 -30.08
N ALA A 816 -3.23 15.01 -29.29
CA ALA A 816 -3.19 16.48 -29.30
C ALA A 816 -1.94 17.10 -28.63
N ALA A 817 -0.84 16.35 -28.51
CA ALA A 817 0.37 16.84 -27.84
C ALA A 817 1.14 17.91 -28.63
N GLN A 818 1.09 17.85 -29.96
CA GLN A 818 1.71 18.84 -30.84
C GLN A 818 0.67 19.83 -31.35
N LEU A 819 0.94 21.11 -31.18
CA LEU A 819 0.03 22.19 -31.55
C LEU A 819 0.66 23.11 -32.59
N GLU A 820 -0.25 23.75 -33.30
CA GLU A 820 -0.08 24.95 -34.12
C GLU A 820 0.88 25.95 -33.51
N ASN A 821 1.83 26.50 -34.27
CA ASN A 821 2.34 27.81 -33.90
C ASN A 821 1.17 28.80 -33.96
N CYS A 822 1.10 29.65 -32.96
CA CYS A 822 0.09 30.70 -32.91
C CYS A 822 0.33 31.66 -34.09
N PRO A 823 -0.73 32.10 -34.80
CA PRO A 823 -0.59 33.13 -35.81
C PRO A 823 0.11 34.36 -35.19
N GLN A 824 1.14 34.87 -35.87
CA GLN A 824 1.81 36.11 -35.48
C GLN A 824 0.90 37.32 -35.65
#